data_AF-A0AAE9A0T9-F1
#
_entry.id   AF-A0AAE9A0T9-F1
#
_cell.length_a   1.000
_cell.length_b   1.000
_cell.length_c   1.000
_cell.angle_alpha   90.00
_cell.angle_beta   90.00
_cell.angle_gamma   90.00
#
_symmetry.space_group_name_H-M   'P 1'
#
loop_
_entity.id
_entity.type
_entity.pdbx_description
1 polymer ?
#
loop_
_entity_poly.entity_id
_entity_poly.type
_entity_poly.pdbx_seq_one_letter_code
_entity_poly.pdbx_strand_id
1 'polypeptide(L)'
;MSVFIVAFFSFIAAYIVHFYWKVSKYPKGPLPLPFVGNLLQFPATHIQTFYDDLAKTYGPCFTLWTPTPSVVITDYDHLKEAFVTQGDAFITRGLRPPETLLHPDVDTGIVFSNADTWRVQRRTSLKILRDFGLGRNLMEEQVTRSVHEMLQQLDNIKDKMDVDMYWPIQLCVGNVINESLFGYHYSYKDTEKFQKFVMIVDRHLKNLTGRPQLLIAAWPWLRHVPIIGEMGYHSIKRNIKDYHKFIEDEVASQIKEYDEHSEPENFVHAYMKQIKQAGNPELNMTQLCASVLDFWIAGMETTSNSLRWHLTYMMKYPEIQDKVRKEIFDVVGTNRLPSMSDKPNMPYTQAVIHEVQRHSNMIPMLGTHFNTKEINIKGYKVPTGTNCIGQLWSIQRNDPVFIESHKFNPSRYFQADGRTMDKAVLEKTIPFSIGKRNCLGEGLARMELFLIFSALIQKYEFVPKSSIDLSPVWGGVLTSKPYRFVAFFTFIAAYIVHFYWKVSKYSKGPLPLPFVGNLLQFPATHKQTYYDNLAKTYGPCYTIWTPTPSVVITDYELLKEAFVTQGDAFITRGLRPPESLLHPVVNTGLCVGNVINESLFGYHYSYKDTEKFQKFVMILDRHLKNMAGHSQLLIAAWPWLRHVPIIGEMGYHNLKRNIQDYHKSIEDEVAIQIKEYDEDSEPANFCACLFEANQ
;
A
#
# COMPACT_ATOMS: atom_id res chain seq x y z
N MET A 1 -26.37 45.91 -45.98
CA MET A 1 -25.90 45.70 -44.59
C MET A 1 -27.01 45.13 -43.70
N SER A 2 -28.16 45.79 -43.55
CA SER A 2 -29.24 45.40 -42.63
C SER A 2 -29.73 43.94 -42.76
N VAL A 3 -29.87 43.41 -43.98
CA VAL A 3 -30.29 42.01 -44.22
C VAL A 3 -29.32 40.99 -43.61
N PHE A 4 -28.01 41.21 -43.72
CA PHE A 4 -27.01 40.32 -43.13
C PHE A 4 -27.04 40.34 -41.60
N ILE A 5 -27.27 41.52 -41.00
CA ILE A 5 -27.41 41.68 -39.55
C ILE A 5 -28.65 40.93 -39.05
N VAL A 6 -29.80 41.11 -39.71
CA VAL A 6 -31.04 40.39 -39.38
C VAL A 6 -30.89 38.89 -39.55
N ALA A 7 -30.26 38.42 -40.64
CA ALA A 7 -29.99 37.00 -40.87
C ALA A 7 -29.07 36.41 -39.78
N PHE A 8 -28.01 37.12 -39.38
CA PHE A 8 -27.08 36.70 -38.33
C PHE A 8 -27.78 36.55 -36.97
N PHE A 9 -28.56 37.56 -36.54
CA PHE A 9 -29.30 37.46 -35.28
C PHE A 9 -30.41 36.41 -35.33
N SER A 10 -31.08 36.24 -36.47
CA SER A 10 -32.08 35.16 -36.67
C SER A 10 -31.45 33.78 -36.57
N PHE A 11 -30.27 33.59 -37.16
CA PHE A 11 -29.49 32.35 -37.05
C PHE A 11 -29.06 32.08 -35.60
N ILE A 12 -28.59 33.08 -34.86
CA ILE A 12 -28.25 32.95 -33.44
C ILE A 12 -29.48 32.58 -32.61
N ALA A 13 -30.62 33.25 -32.82
CA ALA A 13 -31.86 32.94 -32.11
C ALA A 13 -32.33 31.50 -32.41
N ALA A 14 -32.33 31.08 -33.68
CA ALA A 14 -32.66 29.71 -34.08
C ALA A 14 -31.70 28.68 -33.47
N TYR A 15 -30.39 28.97 -33.43
CA TYR A 15 -29.39 28.12 -32.77
C TYR A 15 -29.63 28.01 -31.26
N ILE A 16 -29.92 29.11 -30.57
CA ILE A 16 -30.20 29.11 -29.12
C ILE A 16 -31.48 28.31 -28.80
N VAL A 17 -32.55 28.51 -29.58
CA VAL A 17 -33.80 27.74 -29.44
C VAL A 17 -33.55 26.25 -29.70
N HIS A 18 -32.83 25.90 -30.77
CA HIS A 18 -32.47 24.52 -31.08
C HIS A 18 -31.59 23.89 -29.99
N PHE A 19 -30.64 24.65 -29.44
CA PHE A 19 -29.76 24.22 -28.36
C PHE A 19 -30.56 23.89 -27.10
N TYR A 20 -31.41 24.80 -26.60
CA TYR A 20 -32.22 24.52 -25.41
C TYR A 20 -33.31 23.47 -25.64
N TRP A 21 -33.87 23.37 -26.86
CA TRP A 21 -34.72 22.23 -27.24
C TRP A 21 -33.96 20.90 -27.17
N LYS A 22 -32.69 20.87 -27.58
CA LYS A 22 -31.83 19.70 -27.40
C LYS A 22 -31.58 19.42 -25.92
N VAL A 23 -31.25 20.45 -25.11
CA VAL A 23 -31.04 20.32 -23.64
C VAL A 23 -32.25 19.71 -22.94
N SER A 24 -33.47 20.10 -23.33
CA SER A 24 -34.72 19.60 -22.71
C SER A 24 -34.98 18.09 -22.88
N LYS A 25 -34.25 17.40 -23.78
CA LYS A 25 -34.37 15.94 -24.01
C LYS A 25 -33.51 15.08 -23.09
N TYR A 26 -32.64 15.70 -22.31
CA TYR A 26 -31.65 15.01 -21.48
C TYR A 26 -32.06 15.04 -19.99
N PRO A 27 -31.45 14.19 -19.13
CA PRO A 27 -31.55 14.33 -17.68
C PRO A 27 -31.24 15.76 -17.23
N LYS A 28 -31.97 16.26 -16.22
CA LYS A 28 -31.73 17.61 -15.67
C LYS A 28 -30.28 17.75 -15.21
N GLY A 29 -29.77 18.97 -15.23
CA GLY A 29 -28.40 19.31 -14.86
C GLY A 29 -28.23 20.82 -14.78
N PRO A 30 -27.02 21.32 -14.44
CA PRO A 30 -26.78 22.75 -14.37
C PRO A 30 -26.96 23.40 -15.73
N LEU A 31 -27.57 24.59 -15.76
CA LEU A 31 -27.93 25.29 -16.99
C LEU A 31 -26.69 25.51 -17.88
N PRO A 32 -26.62 24.91 -19.08
CA PRO A 32 -25.47 25.06 -19.97
C PRO A 32 -25.60 26.33 -20.79
N LEU A 33 -24.49 27.05 -20.98
CA LEU A 33 -24.44 28.19 -21.89
C LEU A 33 -24.34 27.70 -23.34
N PRO A 34 -24.94 28.38 -24.34
CA PRO A 34 -24.71 28.09 -25.75
C PRO A 34 -23.22 28.13 -26.10
N PHE A 35 -22.80 27.29 -27.05
CA PHE A 35 -21.40 27.07 -27.49
C PHE A 35 -20.39 26.52 -26.46
N VAL A 36 -20.46 26.94 -25.19
CA VAL A 36 -19.46 26.63 -24.14
C VAL A 36 -19.96 25.57 -23.15
N GLY A 37 -21.28 25.37 -23.07
CA GLY A 37 -21.90 24.43 -22.14
C GLY A 37 -21.67 24.85 -20.68
N ASN A 38 -21.26 23.89 -19.86
CA ASN A 38 -20.95 24.05 -18.45
C ASN A 38 -19.45 24.27 -18.20
N LEU A 39 -18.58 24.41 -19.23
CA LEU A 39 -17.12 24.48 -19.04
C LEU A 39 -16.66 25.57 -18.05
N LEU A 40 -17.33 26.73 -18.01
CA LEU A 40 -17.03 27.82 -17.07
C LEU A 40 -17.45 27.53 -15.62
N GLN A 41 -18.19 26.45 -15.38
CA GLN A 41 -18.67 26.03 -14.06
C GLN A 41 -17.79 24.92 -13.45
N PHE A 42 -16.84 24.35 -14.22
CA PHE A 42 -15.92 23.34 -13.69
C PHE A 42 -14.89 23.99 -12.77
N PRO A 43 -14.61 23.40 -11.59
CA PRO A 43 -13.57 23.90 -10.71
C PRO A 43 -12.18 23.58 -11.30
N ALA A 44 -11.18 24.40 -10.95
CA ALA A 44 -9.80 24.19 -11.40
C ALA A 44 -9.12 22.95 -10.79
N THR A 45 -9.66 22.45 -9.68
CA THR A 45 -9.23 21.25 -8.92
C THR A 45 -10.46 20.52 -8.35
N HIS A 46 -10.32 19.27 -7.92
CA HIS A 46 -11.38 18.48 -7.26
C HIS A 46 -12.70 18.33 -8.06
N ILE A 47 -12.60 18.04 -9.36
CA ILE A 47 -13.76 17.80 -10.26
C ILE A 47 -14.75 16.73 -9.74
N GLN A 48 -14.26 15.75 -8.99
CA GLN A 48 -15.04 14.66 -8.42
C GLN A 48 -16.01 15.12 -7.30
N THR A 49 -15.62 16.09 -6.47
CA THR A 49 -16.53 16.64 -5.45
C THR A 49 -17.56 17.57 -6.06
N PHE A 50 -17.23 18.24 -7.16
CA PHE A 50 -18.21 18.98 -7.96
C PHE A 50 -19.31 18.06 -8.52
N TYR A 51 -18.97 16.84 -8.96
CA TYR A 51 -20.01 15.85 -9.32
C TYR A 51 -20.85 15.42 -8.11
N ASP A 52 -20.27 15.26 -6.91
CA ASP A 52 -21.02 14.95 -5.68
C ASP A 52 -22.03 16.06 -5.34
N ASP A 53 -21.65 17.34 -5.50
CA ASP A 53 -22.52 18.49 -5.22
C ASP A 53 -23.64 18.65 -6.27
N LEU A 54 -23.35 18.35 -7.54
CA LEU A 54 -24.37 18.26 -8.58
C LEU A 54 -25.34 17.10 -8.31
N ALA A 55 -24.87 15.94 -7.85
CA ALA A 55 -25.71 14.80 -7.52
C ALA A 55 -26.73 15.12 -6.41
N LYS A 56 -26.34 15.89 -5.39
CA LYS A 56 -27.26 16.39 -4.34
C LYS A 56 -28.38 17.28 -4.90
N THR A 57 -28.11 17.98 -6.00
CA THR A 57 -29.02 18.98 -6.59
C THR A 57 -29.94 18.40 -7.68
N TYR A 58 -29.39 17.52 -8.53
CA TYR A 58 -30.07 16.99 -9.72
C TYR A 58 -30.43 15.51 -9.62
N GLY A 59 -29.99 14.82 -8.56
CA GLY A 59 -30.15 13.38 -8.37
C GLY A 59 -29.00 12.56 -8.97
N PRO A 60 -29.09 11.22 -8.92
CA PRO A 60 -27.98 10.32 -9.23
C PRO A 60 -27.60 10.27 -10.73
N CYS A 61 -28.46 10.80 -11.61
CA CYS A 61 -28.28 10.83 -13.06
C CYS A 61 -28.56 12.25 -13.58
N PHE A 62 -27.52 12.94 -14.06
CA PHE A 62 -27.62 14.34 -14.53
C PHE A 62 -26.76 14.60 -15.77
N THR A 63 -27.04 15.70 -16.49
CA THR A 63 -26.31 16.02 -17.73
C THR A 63 -25.37 17.20 -17.57
N LEU A 64 -24.16 17.05 -18.11
CA LEU A 64 -23.20 18.14 -18.30
C LEU A 64 -22.87 18.32 -19.78
N TRP A 65 -22.61 19.56 -20.17
CA TRP A 65 -22.32 19.96 -21.54
C TRP A 65 -20.89 20.47 -21.63
N THR A 66 -20.04 19.76 -22.37
CA THR A 66 -18.68 20.20 -22.72
C THR A 66 -18.59 20.29 -24.25
N PRO A 67 -19.10 21.42 -24.78
CA PRO A 67 -19.93 21.56 -26.00
C PRO A 67 -20.92 20.45 -26.40
N THR A 68 -20.70 19.20 -25.98
CA THR A 68 -21.54 18.04 -26.24
C THR A 68 -22.03 17.44 -24.92
N PRO A 69 -23.20 16.79 -24.89
CA PRO A 69 -23.77 16.25 -23.67
C PRO A 69 -23.03 14.98 -23.22
N SER A 70 -22.72 14.94 -21.93
CA SER A 70 -22.35 13.74 -21.19
C SER A 70 -23.30 13.56 -20.01
N VAL A 71 -23.89 12.38 -19.87
CA VAL A 71 -24.69 12.01 -18.70
C VAL A 71 -23.77 11.42 -17.64
N VAL A 72 -23.80 11.95 -16.43
CA VAL A 72 -23.02 11.48 -15.29
C VAL A 72 -23.93 10.63 -14.40
N ILE A 73 -23.44 9.44 -14.03
CA ILE A 73 -24.13 8.47 -13.19
C ILE A 73 -23.31 8.31 -11.91
N THR A 74 -23.91 8.59 -10.75
CA THR A 74 -23.19 8.76 -9.47
C THR A 74 -23.54 7.75 -8.37
N ASP A 75 -24.51 6.86 -8.61
CA ASP A 75 -24.81 5.73 -7.70
C ASP A 75 -24.59 4.37 -8.39
N TYR A 76 -24.45 3.32 -7.56
CA TYR A 76 -24.25 1.95 -8.04
C TYR A 76 -25.44 1.45 -8.87
N ASP A 77 -26.64 1.86 -8.46
CA ASP A 77 -27.91 1.31 -8.89
C ASP A 77 -28.31 1.74 -10.30
N HIS A 78 -28.10 3.02 -10.66
CA HIS A 78 -28.27 3.50 -12.02
C HIS A 78 -27.11 3.05 -12.91
N LEU A 79 -25.89 2.89 -12.36
CA LEU A 79 -24.75 2.36 -13.12
C LEU A 79 -24.95 0.89 -13.51
N LYS A 80 -25.49 0.07 -12.60
CA LYS A 80 -25.85 -1.32 -12.85
C LYS A 80 -26.95 -1.43 -13.91
N GLU A 81 -27.98 -0.58 -13.83
CA GLU A 81 -29.02 -0.52 -14.85
C GLU A 81 -28.47 -0.16 -16.24
N ALA A 82 -27.61 0.86 -16.31
CA ALA A 82 -26.98 1.26 -17.56
C ALA A 82 -26.04 0.18 -18.11
N PHE A 83 -25.00 -0.22 -17.37
CA PHE A 83 -23.86 -0.98 -17.91
C PHE A 83 -24.02 -2.50 -17.77
N VAL A 84 -24.91 -2.99 -16.90
CA VAL A 84 -25.21 -4.42 -16.76
C VAL A 84 -26.54 -4.74 -17.46
N THR A 85 -27.68 -4.23 -16.98
CA THR A 85 -29.01 -4.55 -17.56
C THR A 85 -29.08 -4.17 -19.05
N GLN A 86 -28.62 -2.97 -19.39
CA GLN A 86 -28.63 -2.45 -20.76
C GLN A 86 -27.24 -2.48 -21.42
N GLY A 87 -26.33 -3.34 -20.94
CA GLY A 87 -24.90 -3.33 -21.29
C GLY A 87 -24.54 -3.50 -22.77
N ASP A 88 -25.42 -4.08 -23.60
CA ASP A 88 -25.22 -4.10 -25.07
C ASP A 88 -25.31 -2.72 -25.73
N ALA A 89 -25.99 -1.76 -25.10
CA ALA A 89 -26.02 -0.39 -25.58
C ALA A 89 -24.65 0.30 -25.42
N PHE A 90 -23.83 -0.13 -24.44
CA PHE A 90 -22.63 0.57 -23.99
C PHE A 90 -21.30 -0.09 -24.39
N ILE A 91 -21.32 -0.86 -25.47
CA ILE A 91 -20.12 -1.50 -26.03
C ILE A 91 -19.31 -0.56 -26.95
N THR A 92 -19.52 0.75 -26.90
CA THR A 92 -18.79 1.73 -27.73
C THR A 92 -18.13 2.85 -26.92
N ARG A 93 -17.10 3.45 -27.53
CA ARG A 93 -16.12 4.39 -26.99
C ARG A 93 -16.11 5.67 -27.82
N GLY A 94 -15.50 6.73 -27.31
CA GLY A 94 -15.27 7.95 -28.07
C GLY A 94 -14.32 7.74 -29.24
N LEU A 95 -14.72 8.08 -30.46
CA LEU A 95 -13.84 8.19 -31.63
C LEU A 95 -13.30 9.62 -31.79
N ARG A 96 -12.84 10.21 -30.67
CA ARG A 96 -12.29 11.58 -30.58
C ARG A 96 -11.09 11.60 -29.64
N PRO A 97 -10.34 12.70 -29.52
CA PRO A 97 -9.34 12.85 -28.47
C PRO A 97 -10.03 12.93 -27.09
N PRO A 98 -9.45 12.34 -26.02
CA PRO A 98 -8.12 11.71 -25.95
C PRO A 98 -8.00 10.28 -26.49
N GLU A 99 -9.09 9.56 -26.72
CA GLU A 99 -9.06 8.14 -27.12
C GLU A 99 -8.29 7.92 -28.44
N THR A 100 -8.50 8.78 -29.44
CA THR A 100 -7.77 8.73 -30.72
C THR A 100 -6.31 9.21 -30.64
N LEU A 101 -5.77 9.44 -29.44
CA LEU A 101 -4.37 9.80 -29.20
C LEU A 101 -3.61 8.77 -28.33
N LEU A 102 -4.18 7.58 -28.12
CA LEU A 102 -3.48 6.45 -27.50
C LEU A 102 -2.96 5.45 -28.53
N HIS A 103 -3.70 5.21 -29.61
CA HIS A 103 -3.27 4.37 -30.74
C HIS A 103 -2.98 5.21 -31.99
N PRO A 104 -2.14 4.75 -32.93
CA PRO A 104 -1.94 5.42 -34.21
C PRO A 104 -3.21 5.38 -35.09
N ASP A 105 -3.91 4.25 -35.05
CA ASP A 105 -5.12 3.95 -35.83
C ASP A 105 -6.37 3.94 -34.96
N VAL A 106 -7.50 4.38 -35.53
CA VAL A 106 -8.80 4.39 -34.85
C VAL A 106 -9.43 2.99 -34.80
N ASP A 107 -10.27 2.76 -33.79
CA ASP A 107 -11.04 1.53 -33.62
C ASP A 107 -10.21 0.23 -33.42
N THR A 108 -9.00 0.39 -32.86
CA THR A 108 -8.05 -0.71 -32.65
C THR A 108 -7.92 -1.15 -31.18
N GLY A 109 -7.42 -2.36 -30.97
CA GLY A 109 -7.16 -2.96 -29.66
C GLY A 109 -8.44 -3.40 -28.95
N ILE A 110 -8.46 -3.24 -27.63
CA ILE A 110 -9.52 -3.71 -26.72
C ILE A 110 -10.12 -2.54 -25.93
N VAL A 111 -9.32 -1.52 -25.60
CA VAL A 111 -9.77 -0.39 -24.76
C VAL A 111 -10.65 0.56 -25.58
N PHE A 112 -10.27 0.86 -26.83
CA PHE A 112 -10.91 1.88 -27.68
C PHE A 112 -11.62 1.37 -28.94
N SER A 113 -11.42 0.11 -29.34
CA SER A 113 -12.23 -0.53 -30.37
C SER A 113 -13.71 -0.59 -30.00
N ASN A 114 -14.60 -0.79 -30.98
CA ASN A 114 -16.05 -0.72 -30.86
C ASN A 114 -16.75 -1.99 -31.36
N ALA A 115 -18.02 -2.14 -30.98
CA ALA A 115 -18.96 -3.10 -31.56
C ALA A 115 -18.38 -4.51 -31.80
N ASP A 116 -18.27 -4.95 -33.06
CA ASP A 116 -17.86 -6.30 -33.43
C ASP A 116 -16.35 -6.51 -33.36
N THR A 117 -15.55 -5.54 -33.79
CA THR A 117 -14.10 -5.49 -33.55
C THR A 117 -13.79 -5.72 -32.08
N TRP A 118 -14.43 -4.94 -31.19
CA TRP A 118 -14.26 -5.09 -29.75
C TRP A 118 -14.72 -6.46 -29.22
N ARG A 119 -15.85 -7.00 -29.71
CA ARG A 119 -16.32 -8.34 -29.32
C ARG A 119 -15.33 -9.43 -29.69
N VAL A 120 -14.75 -9.35 -30.90
CA VAL A 120 -13.73 -10.28 -31.38
C VAL A 120 -12.46 -10.14 -30.54
N GLN A 121 -11.92 -8.93 -30.43
CA GLN A 121 -10.70 -8.64 -29.68
C GLN A 121 -10.81 -9.10 -28.22
N ARG A 122 -11.83 -8.64 -27.49
CA ARG A 122 -12.03 -9.03 -26.09
C ARG A 122 -12.21 -10.53 -25.91
N ARG A 123 -12.98 -11.21 -26.78
CA ARG A 123 -13.21 -12.66 -26.67
C ARG A 123 -11.92 -13.44 -26.94
N THR A 124 -11.19 -13.07 -27.98
CA THR A 124 -9.90 -13.69 -28.36
C THR A 124 -8.89 -13.51 -27.24
N SER A 125 -8.69 -12.31 -26.72
CA SER A 125 -7.73 -12.06 -25.66
C SER A 125 -8.10 -12.71 -24.32
N LEU A 126 -9.40 -12.74 -23.94
CA LEU A 126 -9.85 -13.48 -22.76
C LEU A 126 -9.63 -14.99 -22.88
N LYS A 127 -9.81 -15.56 -24.09
CA LYS A 127 -9.48 -16.96 -24.36
C LYS A 127 -7.98 -17.20 -24.17
N ILE A 128 -7.14 -16.41 -24.86
CA ILE A 128 -5.68 -16.53 -24.81
C ILE A 128 -5.15 -16.43 -23.38
N LEU A 129 -5.53 -15.39 -22.61
CA LEU A 129 -5.05 -15.21 -21.24
C LEU A 129 -5.49 -16.34 -20.30
N ARG A 130 -6.72 -16.85 -20.45
CA ARG A 130 -7.19 -18.01 -19.67
C ARG A 130 -6.44 -19.29 -20.02
N ASP A 131 -6.09 -19.46 -21.29
CA ASP A 131 -5.35 -20.62 -21.75
C ASP A 131 -3.88 -20.56 -21.24
N PHE A 132 -3.28 -19.36 -21.15
CA PHE A 132 -2.03 -19.06 -20.40
C PHE A 132 -2.16 -19.09 -18.86
N GLY A 133 -3.29 -19.56 -18.32
CA GLY A 133 -3.44 -19.77 -16.89
C GLY A 133 -3.78 -18.53 -16.07
N LEU A 134 -4.43 -17.51 -16.66
CA LEU A 134 -5.16 -16.52 -15.89
C LEU A 134 -6.19 -17.23 -14.97
N GLY A 135 -5.90 -17.28 -13.67
CA GLY A 135 -6.66 -18.05 -12.68
C GLY A 135 -6.22 -19.52 -12.51
N ARG A 136 -4.99 -19.86 -12.90
CA ARG A 136 -4.32 -21.16 -12.70
C ARG A 136 -2.87 -20.95 -12.22
N ASN A 137 -2.21 -22.04 -11.84
CA ASN A 137 -0.86 -22.05 -11.27
C ASN A 137 0.21 -21.36 -12.15
N LEU A 138 0.14 -21.49 -13.48
CA LEU A 138 1.19 -20.98 -14.38
C LEU A 138 1.42 -19.46 -14.23
N MET A 139 0.33 -18.68 -14.22
CA MET A 139 0.41 -17.23 -14.02
C MET A 139 0.88 -16.86 -12.60
N GLU A 140 0.51 -17.67 -11.61
CA GLU A 140 0.98 -17.52 -10.23
C GLU A 140 2.49 -17.79 -10.11
N GLU A 141 3.03 -18.79 -10.82
CA GLU A 141 4.46 -19.08 -10.87
C GLU A 141 5.26 -17.91 -11.48
N GLN A 142 4.74 -17.30 -12.55
CA GLN A 142 5.33 -16.11 -13.18
C GLN A 142 5.36 -14.90 -12.22
N VAL A 143 4.23 -14.57 -11.59
CA VAL A 143 4.15 -13.51 -10.57
C VAL A 143 5.09 -13.82 -9.40
N THR A 144 5.12 -15.07 -8.94
CA THR A 144 5.96 -15.52 -7.81
C THR A 144 7.45 -15.42 -8.15
N ARG A 145 7.87 -15.70 -9.39
CA ARG A 145 9.25 -15.49 -9.85
C ARG A 145 9.64 -14.01 -9.80
N SER A 146 8.82 -13.14 -10.42
CA SER A 146 9.03 -11.68 -10.38
C SER A 146 9.10 -11.14 -8.93
N VAL A 147 8.27 -11.65 -8.02
CA VAL A 147 8.33 -11.32 -6.59
C VAL A 147 9.65 -11.77 -5.95
N HIS A 148 10.11 -13.00 -6.20
CA HIS A 148 11.40 -13.47 -5.65
C HIS A 148 12.56 -12.60 -6.12
N GLU A 149 12.64 -12.26 -7.40
CA GLU A 149 13.70 -11.39 -7.92
C GLU A 149 13.59 -9.95 -7.37
N MET A 150 12.37 -9.43 -7.19
CA MET A 150 12.14 -8.15 -6.53
C MET A 150 12.67 -8.15 -5.09
N LEU A 151 12.33 -9.17 -4.30
CA LEU A 151 12.81 -9.30 -2.92
C LEU A 151 14.35 -9.45 -2.87
N GLN A 152 14.93 -10.25 -3.78
CA GLN A 152 16.38 -10.50 -3.80
C GLN A 152 17.23 -9.23 -3.94
N GLN A 153 16.86 -8.27 -4.80
CA GLN A 153 17.61 -6.99 -4.86
C GLN A 153 17.09 -5.87 -3.96
N LEU A 154 15.90 -5.97 -3.36
CA LEU A 154 15.58 -5.20 -2.14
C LEU A 154 16.50 -5.60 -0.97
N ASP A 155 16.79 -6.90 -0.79
CA ASP A 155 17.75 -7.39 0.21
C ASP A 155 19.17 -6.91 -0.06
N ASN A 156 19.57 -6.74 -1.32
CA ASN A 156 20.88 -6.18 -1.70
C ASN A 156 21.02 -4.66 -1.50
N ILE A 157 19.94 -3.92 -1.24
CA ILE A 157 20.04 -2.49 -0.92
C ILE A 157 20.76 -2.32 0.43
N LYS A 158 21.86 -1.55 0.44
CA LYS A 158 22.66 -1.27 1.64
C LYS A 158 21.90 -0.36 2.61
N ASP A 159 21.47 0.80 2.14
CA ASP A 159 20.68 1.73 2.94
C ASP A 159 19.19 1.43 2.79
N LYS A 160 18.69 0.58 3.69
CA LYS A 160 17.26 0.28 3.78
C LYS A 160 16.45 1.39 4.45
N MET A 161 17.07 2.48 4.91
CA MET A 161 16.40 3.64 5.53
C MET A 161 15.98 4.72 4.50
N ASP A 162 16.33 4.56 3.21
CA ASP A 162 15.92 5.48 2.14
C ASP A 162 15.63 4.76 0.81
N VAL A 163 14.68 3.82 0.82
CA VAL A 163 14.28 3.04 -0.37
C VAL A 163 13.20 3.77 -1.17
N ASP A 164 13.38 3.88 -2.49
CA ASP A 164 12.32 4.23 -3.43
C ASP A 164 11.74 2.95 -4.05
N MET A 165 10.51 2.60 -3.66
CA MET A 165 9.81 1.40 -4.18
C MET A 165 9.24 1.58 -5.59
N TYR A 166 9.37 2.76 -6.22
CA TYR A 166 8.88 2.98 -7.58
C TYR A 166 9.49 1.98 -8.57
N TRP A 167 10.81 1.91 -8.68
CA TRP A 167 11.47 1.04 -9.66
C TRP A 167 11.40 -0.46 -9.36
N PRO A 168 11.57 -0.94 -8.11
CA PRO A 168 11.36 -2.35 -7.77
C PRO A 168 9.96 -2.85 -8.15
N ILE A 169 8.92 -2.07 -7.84
CA ILE A 169 7.53 -2.41 -8.17
C ILE A 169 7.27 -2.30 -9.68
N GLN A 170 7.77 -1.25 -10.34
CA GLN A 170 7.62 -1.12 -11.80
C GLN A 170 8.27 -2.31 -12.52
N LEU A 171 9.49 -2.74 -12.15
CA LEU A 171 10.10 -3.90 -12.83
C LEU A 171 9.39 -5.22 -12.48
N CYS A 172 8.99 -5.43 -11.23
CA CYS A 172 8.28 -6.65 -10.81
C CYS A 172 7.00 -6.87 -11.62
N VAL A 173 6.12 -5.86 -11.69
CA VAL A 173 4.86 -5.93 -12.45
C VAL A 173 5.13 -5.89 -13.96
N GLY A 174 6.08 -5.06 -14.39
CA GLY A 174 6.48 -4.94 -15.79
C GLY A 174 6.95 -6.27 -16.38
N ASN A 175 7.70 -7.05 -15.61
CA ASN A 175 8.17 -8.36 -16.05
C ASN A 175 7.06 -9.41 -16.12
N VAL A 176 6.03 -9.36 -15.26
CA VAL A 176 4.85 -10.25 -15.39
C VAL A 176 4.13 -10.00 -16.73
N ILE A 177 3.92 -8.73 -17.08
CA ILE A 177 3.24 -8.38 -18.34
C ILE A 177 4.13 -8.59 -19.57
N ASN A 178 5.44 -8.30 -19.49
CA ASN A 178 6.38 -8.58 -20.58
C ASN A 178 6.48 -10.08 -20.87
N GLU A 179 6.51 -10.92 -19.84
CA GLU A 179 6.56 -12.37 -20.00
C GLU A 179 5.25 -12.90 -20.60
N SER A 180 4.10 -12.42 -20.09
CA SER A 180 2.79 -12.77 -20.64
C SER A 180 2.63 -12.39 -22.12
N LEU A 181 3.17 -11.23 -22.52
CA LEU A 181 3.01 -10.70 -23.88
C LEU A 181 4.05 -11.22 -24.87
N PHE A 182 5.31 -11.29 -24.44
CA PHE A 182 6.49 -11.49 -25.30
C PHE A 182 7.39 -12.66 -24.87
N GLY A 183 7.08 -13.39 -23.79
CA GLY A 183 7.87 -14.55 -23.34
C GLY A 183 9.21 -14.21 -22.67
N TYR A 184 9.55 -12.93 -22.47
CA TYR A 184 10.84 -12.52 -21.89
C TYR A 184 10.70 -11.69 -20.61
N HIS A 185 11.80 -11.63 -19.85
CA HIS A 185 11.90 -10.99 -18.53
C HIS A 185 13.15 -10.10 -18.48
N TYR A 186 13.05 -8.85 -18.01
CA TYR A 186 14.22 -7.97 -17.88
C TYR A 186 14.99 -8.28 -16.59
N SER A 187 16.30 -8.52 -16.69
CA SER A 187 17.17 -8.58 -15.50
C SER A 187 17.37 -7.19 -14.91
N TYR A 188 17.55 -7.11 -13.58
CA TYR A 188 17.83 -5.86 -12.86
C TYR A 188 19.10 -5.12 -13.29
N LYS A 189 20.00 -5.76 -14.05
CA LYS A 189 21.20 -5.13 -14.62
C LYS A 189 20.96 -4.50 -16.00
N ASP A 190 19.89 -4.90 -16.69
CA ASP A 190 19.54 -4.45 -18.04
C ASP A 190 18.12 -3.89 -18.06
N THR A 191 17.89 -2.87 -17.22
CA THR A 191 16.59 -2.21 -17.11
C THR A 191 16.48 -0.95 -17.96
N GLU A 192 17.55 -0.50 -18.63
CA GLU A 192 17.55 0.78 -19.35
C GLU A 192 16.45 0.85 -20.42
N LYS A 193 16.29 -0.20 -21.22
CA LYS A 193 15.27 -0.29 -22.28
C LYS A 193 13.86 -0.17 -21.67
N PHE A 194 13.60 -0.93 -20.61
CA PHE A 194 12.34 -0.90 -19.85
C PHE A 194 12.06 0.48 -19.23
N GLN A 195 13.03 1.06 -18.51
CA GLN A 195 12.88 2.36 -17.85
C GLN A 195 12.61 3.48 -18.87
N LYS A 196 13.29 3.47 -20.03
CA LYS A 196 13.04 4.41 -21.13
C LYS A 196 11.60 4.29 -21.63
N PHE A 197 11.09 3.08 -21.82
CA PHE A 197 9.72 2.84 -22.27
C PHE A 197 8.66 3.31 -21.25
N VAL A 198 8.80 2.92 -19.97
CA VAL A 198 7.96 3.40 -18.86
C VAL A 198 7.92 4.94 -18.82
N MET A 199 9.07 5.61 -18.91
CA MET A 199 9.12 7.08 -18.89
C MET A 199 8.47 7.75 -20.10
N ILE A 200 8.44 7.11 -21.27
CA ILE A 200 7.73 7.62 -22.45
C ILE A 200 6.22 7.50 -22.24
N VAL A 201 5.74 6.36 -21.75
CA VAL A 201 4.32 6.09 -21.48
C VAL A 201 3.78 7.03 -20.38
N ASP A 202 4.45 7.14 -19.23
CA ASP A 202 4.07 8.06 -18.14
C ASP A 202 3.97 9.52 -18.63
N ARG A 203 4.96 9.98 -19.42
CA ARG A 203 4.95 11.32 -20.02
C ARG A 203 3.75 11.51 -20.96
N HIS A 204 3.43 10.50 -21.76
CA HIS A 204 2.29 10.54 -22.69
C HIS A 204 0.95 10.60 -21.96
N LEU A 205 0.75 9.74 -20.96
CA LEU A 205 -0.46 9.71 -20.13
C LEU A 205 -0.69 11.03 -19.38
N LYS A 206 0.38 11.66 -18.87
CA LYS A 206 0.31 13.00 -18.26
C LYS A 206 -0.16 14.05 -19.29
N ASN A 207 0.44 14.08 -20.48
CA ASN A 207 0.10 15.04 -21.54
C ASN A 207 -1.35 14.88 -22.04
N LEU A 208 -1.89 13.66 -22.11
CA LEU A 208 -3.28 13.40 -22.51
C LEU A 208 -4.33 14.04 -21.59
N THR A 209 -3.97 14.37 -20.35
CA THR A 209 -4.85 15.08 -19.40
C THR A 209 -4.61 16.59 -19.32
N GLY A 210 -3.72 17.14 -20.16
CA GLY A 210 -3.40 18.56 -20.19
C GLY A 210 -4.57 19.45 -20.64
N ARG A 211 -4.64 20.68 -20.10
CA ARG A 211 -5.67 21.67 -20.48
C ARG A 211 -5.79 21.94 -21.99
N PRO A 212 -4.71 22.07 -22.78
CA PRO A 212 -4.82 22.25 -24.23
C PRO A 212 -5.53 21.09 -24.94
N GLN A 213 -5.31 19.86 -24.46
CA GLN A 213 -5.93 18.66 -25.00
C GLN A 213 -7.42 18.58 -24.63
N LEU A 214 -7.81 18.95 -23.41
CA LEU A 214 -9.23 19.06 -23.02
C LEU A 214 -9.98 20.10 -23.87
N LEU A 215 -9.33 21.20 -24.25
CA LEU A 215 -9.91 22.19 -25.18
C LEU A 215 -10.11 21.60 -26.59
N ILE A 216 -9.18 20.80 -27.09
CA ILE A 216 -9.30 20.13 -28.39
C ILE A 216 -10.38 19.03 -28.36
N ALA A 217 -10.53 18.31 -27.25
CA ALA A 217 -11.63 17.35 -27.06
C ALA A 217 -13.01 18.05 -27.11
N ALA A 218 -13.12 19.23 -26.47
CA ALA A 218 -14.33 20.05 -26.50
C ALA A 218 -14.59 20.69 -27.88
N TRP A 219 -13.55 21.18 -28.55
CA TRP A 219 -13.61 21.83 -29.86
C TRP A 219 -12.55 21.25 -30.82
N PRO A 220 -12.85 20.16 -31.55
CA PRO A 220 -11.89 19.48 -32.41
C PRO A 220 -11.22 20.35 -33.49
N TRP A 221 -11.83 21.47 -33.88
CA TRP A 221 -11.25 22.40 -34.84
C TRP A 221 -10.02 23.16 -34.29
N LEU A 222 -9.87 23.28 -32.96
CA LEU A 222 -8.71 23.93 -32.32
C LEU A 222 -7.38 23.24 -32.64
N ARG A 223 -7.40 21.97 -33.06
CA ARG A 223 -6.20 21.27 -33.56
C ARG A 223 -5.54 21.96 -34.76
N HIS A 224 -6.28 22.80 -35.50
CA HIS A 224 -5.77 23.54 -36.66
C HIS A 224 -5.19 24.92 -36.28
N VAL A 225 -5.33 25.36 -35.04
CA VAL A 225 -4.71 26.61 -34.54
C VAL A 225 -3.25 26.31 -34.17
N PRO A 226 -2.24 26.98 -34.75
CA PRO A 226 -0.85 26.52 -34.66
C PRO A 226 -0.35 26.23 -33.24
N ILE A 227 -0.47 27.19 -32.31
CA ILE A 227 0.04 27.05 -30.95
C ILE A 227 -0.78 26.04 -30.12
N ILE A 228 -2.12 26.11 -30.19
CA ILE A 228 -3.01 25.25 -29.39
C ILE A 228 -2.97 23.81 -29.90
N GLY A 229 -3.05 23.62 -31.22
CA GLY A 229 -2.97 22.33 -31.88
C GLY A 229 -1.62 21.65 -31.71
N GLU A 230 -0.52 22.40 -31.72
CA GLU A 230 0.81 21.85 -31.46
C GLU A 230 0.93 21.32 -30.03
N MET A 231 0.56 22.13 -29.02
CA MET A 231 0.62 21.72 -27.61
C MET A 231 -0.38 20.61 -27.25
N GLY A 232 -1.60 20.67 -27.78
CA GLY A 232 -2.69 19.78 -27.38
C GLY A 232 -2.85 18.51 -28.23
N TYR A 233 -2.39 18.48 -29.47
CA TYR A 233 -2.68 17.38 -30.41
C TYR A 233 -1.46 16.89 -31.19
N HIS A 234 -0.73 17.76 -31.89
CA HIS A 234 0.35 17.32 -32.79
C HIS A 234 1.58 16.82 -32.04
N SER A 235 1.99 17.48 -30.94
CA SER A 235 3.08 16.98 -30.07
C SER A 235 2.75 15.61 -29.49
N ILE A 236 1.54 15.46 -28.92
CA ILE A 236 1.03 14.18 -28.40
C ILE A 236 1.02 13.12 -29.51
N LYS A 237 0.47 13.43 -30.69
CA LYS A 237 0.39 12.50 -31.84
C LYS A 237 1.76 12.07 -32.38
N ARG A 238 2.81 12.88 -32.23
CA ARG A 238 4.19 12.46 -32.58
C ARG A 238 4.73 11.45 -31.55
N ASN A 239 4.54 11.69 -30.26
CA ASN A 239 4.96 10.77 -29.19
C ASN A 239 4.34 9.36 -29.32
N ILE A 240 3.12 9.25 -29.90
CA ILE A 240 2.49 7.94 -30.21
C ILE A 240 3.43 7.05 -31.03
N LYS A 241 4.16 7.62 -32.00
CA LYS A 241 5.07 6.85 -32.85
C LYS A 241 6.21 6.21 -32.05
N ASP A 242 6.73 6.91 -31.05
CA ASP A 242 7.93 6.47 -30.32
C ASP A 242 7.64 5.24 -29.46
N TYR A 243 6.51 5.21 -28.74
CA TYR A 243 6.12 4.03 -27.96
C TYR A 243 5.39 2.96 -28.79
N HIS A 244 4.69 3.33 -29.87
CA HIS A 244 4.13 2.31 -30.78
C HIS A 244 5.23 1.55 -31.50
N LYS A 245 6.30 2.24 -31.94
CA LYS A 245 7.46 1.61 -32.56
C LYS A 245 8.12 0.58 -31.64
N PHE A 246 8.21 0.85 -30.34
CA PHE A 246 8.71 -0.13 -29.37
C PHE A 246 7.88 -1.42 -29.45
N ILE A 247 6.55 -1.33 -29.37
CA ILE A 247 5.66 -2.50 -29.46
C ILE A 247 5.77 -3.20 -30.82
N GLU A 248 5.86 -2.46 -31.93
CA GLU A 248 6.10 -3.04 -33.26
C GLU A 248 7.41 -3.81 -33.33
N ASP A 249 8.50 -3.27 -32.79
CA ASP A 249 9.82 -3.91 -32.78
C ASP A 249 9.81 -5.19 -31.91
N GLU A 250 9.14 -5.18 -30.74
CA GLU A 250 8.98 -6.39 -29.91
C GLU A 250 8.11 -7.46 -30.57
N VAL A 251 6.95 -7.08 -31.12
CA VAL A 251 6.04 -8.00 -31.85
C VAL A 251 6.75 -8.58 -33.08
N ALA A 252 7.52 -7.77 -33.81
CA ALA A 252 8.31 -8.24 -34.95
C ALA A 252 9.48 -9.15 -34.56
N SER A 253 10.02 -9.04 -33.33
CA SER A 253 10.96 -10.03 -32.79
C SER A 253 10.26 -11.35 -32.51
N GLN A 254 9.14 -11.30 -31.79
CA GLN A 254 8.39 -12.51 -31.40
C GLN A 254 7.78 -13.26 -32.59
N ILE A 255 7.46 -12.58 -33.70
CA ILE A 255 7.00 -13.23 -34.94
C ILE A 255 8.12 -13.99 -35.66
N LYS A 256 9.40 -13.64 -35.48
CA LYS A 256 10.53 -14.41 -36.05
C LYS A 256 10.75 -15.75 -35.32
N GLU A 257 10.37 -15.79 -34.05
CA GLU A 257 10.47 -16.97 -33.17
C GLU A 257 9.19 -17.81 -33.19
N TYR A 258 8.13 -17.35 -33.87
CA TYR A 258 6.85 -18.05 -33.96
C TYR A 258 6.91 -19.29 -34.87
N ASP A 259 6.74 -20.46 -34.26
CA ASP A 259 6.41 -21.71 -34.96
C ASP A 259 4.89 -21.99 -34.92
N GLU A 260 4.33 -22.42 -36.05
CA GLU A 260 2.91 -22.77 -36.18
C GLU A 260 2.59 -24.18 -35.67
N HIS A 261 3.59 -25.06 -35.58
CA HIS A 261 3.42 -26.44 -35.14
C HIS A 261 3.60 -26.63 -33.62
N SER A 262 4.30 -25.70 -32.96
CA SER A 262 4.46 -25.67 -31.51
C SER A 262 3.23 -25.09 -30.79
N GLU A 263 3.16 -25.30 -29.46
CA GLU A 263 2.19 -24.56 -28.65
C GLU A 263 2.70 -23.13 -28.38
N PRO A 264 1.82 -22.11 -28.41
CA PRO A 264 2.21 -20.74 -28.15
C PRO A 264 2.84 -20.56 -26.77
N GLU A 265 3.96 -19.85 -26.71
CA GLU A 265 4.63 -19.55 -25.44
C GLU A 265 4.18 -18.21 -24.83
N ASN A 266 3.66 -17.29 -25.66
CA ASN A 266 3.25 -15.95 -25.24
C ASN A 266 2.03 -15.41 -26.02
N PHE A 267 1.50 -14.26 -25.60
CA PHE A 267 0.33 -13.63 -26.22
C PHE A 267 0.49 -13.38 -27.72
N VAL A 268 1.66 -12.93 -28.17
CA VAL A 268 1.93 -12.68 -29.60
C VAL A 268 1.80 -13.98 -30.39
N HIS A 269 2.44 -15.07 -29.97
CA HIS A 269 2.32 -16.38 -30.62
C HIS A 269 0.88 -16.90 -30.62
N ALA A 270 0.17 -16.78 -29.50
CA ALA A 270 -1.19 -17.30 -29.39
C ALA A 270 -2.17 -16.52 -30.26
N TYR A 271 -1.99 -15.21 -30.36
CA TYR A 271 -2.78 -14.37 -31.25
C TYR A 271 -2.43 -14.63 -32.72
N MET A 272 -1.15 -14.83 -33.08
CA MET A 272 -0.73 -15.26 -34.43
C MET A 272 -1.39 -16.59 -34.85
N LYS A 273 -1.48 -17.56 -33.94
CA LYS A 273 -2.23 -18.82 -34.13
C LYS A 273 -3.72 -18.54 -34.40
N GLN A 274 -4.34 -17.55 -33.75
CA GLN A 274 -5.72 -17.14 -34.04
C GLN A 274 -5.88 -16.38 -35.38
N ILE A 275 -4.92 -15.53 -35.79
CA ILE A 275 -4.94 -14.88 -37.13
C ILE A 275 -4.99 -15.94 -38.23
N LYS A 276 -4.10 -16.95 -38.17
CA LYS A 276 -4.04 -18.03 -39.16
C LYS A 276 -5.30 -18.91 -39.16
N GLN A 277 -5.87 -19.21 -38.00
CA GLN A 277 -7.00 -20.14 -37.86
C GLN A 277 -8.37 -19.52 -38.16
N ALA A 278 -8.60 -18.24 -37.86
CA ALA A 278 -9.95 -17.70 -37.79
C ALA A 278 -10.50 -17.19 -39.14
N GLY A 279 -9.64 -16.83 -40.09
CA GLY A 279 -10.05 -16.18 -41.35
C GLY A 279 -10.82 -14.86 -41.17
N ASN A 280 -10.78 -14.28 -39.97
CA ASN A 280 -11.60 -13.13 -39.57
C ASN A 280 -10.81 -11.83 -39.80
N PRO A 281 -11.30 -10.88 -40.61
CA PRO A 281 -10.58 -9.62 -40.88
C PRO A 281 -10.31 -8.77 -39.64
N GLU A 282 -11.11 -8.94 -38.57
CA GLU A 282 -10.90 -8.29 -37.27
C GLU A 282 -9.68 -8.83 -36.51
N LEU A 283 -9.09 -9.95 -36.94
CA LEU A 283 -7.86 -10.53 -36.39
C LEU A 283 -6.71 -10.34 -37.38
N ASN A 284 -6.00 -9.22 -37.22
CA ASN A 284 -4.89 -8.83 -38.09
C ASN A 284 -3.72 -8.23 -37.28
N MET A 285 -2.63 -7.91 -37.97
CA MET A 285 -1.40 -7.37 -37.35
C MET A 285 -1.58 -6.03 -36.64
N THR A 286 -2.36 -5.10 -37.20
CA THR A 286 -2.65 -3.81 -36.56
C THR A 286 -3.39 -4.01 -35.23
N GLN A 287 -4.37 -4.93 -35.22
CA GLN A 287 -5.12 -5.27 -34.01
C GLN A 287 -4.28 -6.04 -32.97
N LEU A 288 -3.29 -6.83 -33.41
CA LEU A 288 -2.31 -7.46 -32.53
C LEU A 288 -1.44 -6.42 -31.82
N CYS A 289 -0.77 -5.53 -32.57
CA CYS A 289 0.08 -4.48 -31.99
C CYS A 289 -0.71 -3.57 -31.03
N ALA A 290 -1.92 -3.16 -31.42
CA ALA A 290 -2.79 -2.35 -30.57
C ALA A 290 -3.24 -3.10 -29.29
N SER A 291 -3.54 -4.40 -29.37
CA SER A 291 -3.92 -5.20 -28.19
C SER A 291 -2.76 -5.43 -27.23
N VAL A 292 -1.55 -5.64 -27.76
CA VAL A 292 -0.32 -5.78 -26.97
C VAL A 292 0.03 -4.45 -26.27
N LEU A 293 -0.09 -3.33 -26.98
CA LEU A 293 0.05 -1.99 -26.40
C LEU A 293 -0.97 -1.73 -25.27
N ASP A 294 -2.25 -2.02 -25.53
CA ASP A 294 -3.34 -1.91 -24.55
C ASP A 294 -3.02 -2.71 -23.28
N PHE A 295 -2.60 -3.98 -23.43
CA PHE A 295 -2.25 -4.83 -22.30
C PHE A 295 -1.03 -4.36 -21.54
N TRP A 296 0.01 -3.89 -22.25
CA TRP A 296 1.21 -3.38 -21.60
C TRP A 296 0.89 -2.15 -20.75
N ILE A 297 0.23 -1.13 -21.33
CA ILE A 297 -0.13 0.10 -20.61
C ILE A 297 -1.07 -0.21 -19.43
N ALA A 298 -2.10 -1.03 -19.64
CA ALA A 298 -3.11 -1.32 -18.61
C ALA A 298 -2.55 -2.20 -17.48
N GLY A 299 -1.80 -3.25 -17.80
CA GLY A 299 -1.20 -4.16 -16.81
C GLY A 299 -0.10 -3.49 -16.01
N MET A 300 0.78 -2.73 -16.68
CA MET A 300 1.92 -2.08 -16.04
C MET A 300 1.47 -0.98 -15.05
N GLU A 301 0.95 0.13 -15.56
CA GLU A 301 0.79 1.35 -14.75
C GLU A 301 -0.30 1.22 -13.68
N THR A 302 -1.33 0.40 -13.91
CA THR A 302 -2.44 0.31 -12.95
C THR A 302 -2.10 -0.55 -11.72
N THR A 303 -1.51 -1.75 -11.91
CA THR A 303 -1.10 -2.58 -10.76
C THR A 303 0.05 -1.92 -10.00
N SER A 304 1.07 -1.38 -10.68
CA SER A 304 2.21 -0.76 -9.98
C SER A 304 1.80 0.46 -9.16
N ASN A 305 0.90 1.31 -9.70
CA ASN A 305 0.36 2.44 -8.97
C ASN A 305 -0.55 2.00 -7.81
N SER A 306 -1.34 0.95 -8.00
CA SER A 306 -2.15 0.37 -6.93
C SER A 306 -1.28 -0.17 -5.80
N LEU A 307 -0.20 -0.91 -6.07
CA LEU A 307 0.75 -1.37 -5.05
C LEU A 307 1.41 -0.21 -4.29
N ARG A 308 1.80 0.87 -4.97
CA ARG A 308 2.31 2.10 -4.33
C ARG A 308 1.28 2.72 -3.39
N TRP A 309 0.00 2.74 -3.76
CA TRP A 309 -1.08 3.11 -2.84
C TRP A 309 -1.15 2.16 -1.64
N HIS A 310 -1.09 0.83 -1.82
CA HIS A 310 -1.16 -0.12 -0.70
C HIS A 310 -0.04 0.12 0.33
N LEU A 311 1.20 0.29 -0.11
CA LEU A 311 2.32 0.65 0.77
C LEU A 311 2.11 2.03 1.43
N THR A 312 1.55 3.00 0.69
CA THR A 312 1.22 4.33 1.23
C THR A 312 0.23 4.25 2.40
N TYR A 313 -0.81 3.44 2.29
CA TYR A 313 -1.77 3.21 3.37
C TYR A 313 -1.15 2.42 4.53
N MET A 314 -0.29 1.43 4.28
CA MET A 314 0.32 0.63 5.35
C MET A 314 1.27 1.44 6.24
N MET A 315 1.98 2.45 5.73
CA MET A 315 2.73 3.36 6.58
C MET A 315 1.84 4.36 7.32
N LYS A 316 0.71 4.76 6.73
CA LYS A 316 -0.23 5.70 7.35
C LYS A 316 -0.94 5.08 8.55
N TYR A 317 -1.17 3.77 8.48
CA TYR A 317 -1.89 2.96 9.45
C TYR A 317 -1.04 1.75 9.87
N PRO A 318 0.07 1.94 10.63
CA PRO A 318 0.95 0.85 11.05
C PRO A 318 0.22 -0.24 11.84
N GLU A 319 -0.82 0.12 12.61
CA GLU A 319 -1.67 -0.82 13.34
C GLU A 319 -2.50 -1.73 12.43
N ILE A 320 -2.73 -1.34 11.18
CA ILE A 320 -3.34 -2.18 10.14
C ILE A 320 -2.26 -3.03 9.47
N GLN A 321 -1.08 -2.47 9.23
CA GLN A 321 0.09 -3.19 8.71
C GLN A 321 0.46 -4.39 9.60
N ASP A 322 0.47 -4.20 10.93
CA ASP A 322 0.78 -5.25 11.90
C ASP A 322 -0.29 -6.36 11.94
N LYS A 323 -1.57 -6.01 11.76
CA LYS A 323 -2.65 -7.00 11.66
C LYS A 323 -2.54 -7.83 10.38
N VAL A 324 -2.19 -7.21 9.25
CA VAL A 324 -1.90 -7.93 7.98
C VAL A 324 -0.69 -8.85 8.17
N ARG A 325 0.41 -8.34 8.74
CA ARG A 325 1.63 -9.12 9.02
C ARG A 325 1.34 -10.31 9.94
N LYS A 326 0.56 -10.10 11.00
CA LYS A 326 0.14 -11.17 11.92
C LYS A 326 -0.65 -12.25 11.19
N GLU A 327 -1.65 -11.87 10.39
CA GLU A 327 -2.43 -12.85 9.62
C GLU A 327 -1.55 -13.64 8.64
N ILE A 328 -0.62 -12.99 7.95
CA ILE A 328 0.36 -13.66 7.09
C ILE A 328 1.22 -14.65 7.89
N PHE A 329 1.71 -14.26 9.07
CA PHE A 329 2.53 -15.14 9.90
C PHE A 329 1.73 -16.33 10.49
N ASP A 330 0.47 -16.12 10.86
CA ASP A 330 -0.41 -17.18 11.38
C ASP A 330 -0.77 -18.22 10.29
N VAL A 331 -0.91 -17.79 9.02
CA VAL A 331 -1.33 -18.67 7.89
C VAL A 331 -0.14 -19.26 7.13
N VAL A 332 0.86 -18.44 6.81
CA VAL A 332 1.99 -18.76 5.91
C VAL A 332 3.29 -18.99 6.68
N GLY A 333 3.43 -18.34 7.84
CA GLY A 333 4.70 -18.27 8.58
C GLY A 333 5.75 -17.42 7.85
N THR A 334 7.03 -17.72 8.11
CA THR A 334 8.19 -16.98 7.55
C THR A 334 9.03 -17.78 6.55
N ASN A 335 8.81 -19.10 6.47
CA ASN A 335 9.69 -20.06 5.78
C ASN A 335 9.46 -20.13 4.26
N ARG A 336 8.31 -19.66 3.78
CA ARG A 336 7.94 -19.58 2.35
C ARG A 336 7.21 -18.26 2.09
N LEU A 337 7.11 -17.85 0.82
CA LEU A 337 6.24 -16.74 0.45
C LEU A 337 4.75 -17.16 0.45
N PRO A 338 3.83 -16.19 0.54
CA PRO A 338 2.40 -16.42 0.32
C PRO A 338 2.10 -16.88 -1.12
N SER A 339 1.04 -17.67 -1.27
CA SER A 339 0.52 -18.22 -2.52
C SER A 339 -0.97 -17.92 -2.66
N MET A 340 -1.55 -18.06 -3.85
CA MET A 340 -2.99 -17.92 -4.07
C MET A 340 -3.80 -18.98 -3.32
N SER A 341 -3.20 -20.12 -2.97
CA SER A 341 -3.83 -21.13 -2.11
C SER A 341 -4.02 -20.66 -0.66
N ASP A 342 -3.23 -19.69 -0.20
CA ASP A 342 -3.35 -19.09 1.14
C ASP A 342 -4.46 -18.03 1.20
N LYS A 343 -4.78 -17.40 0.06
CA LYS A 343 -5.71 -16.27 -0.04
C LYS A 343 -7.06 -16.49 0.67
N PRO A 344 -7.76 -17.64 0.54
CA PRO A 344 -9.02 -17.87 1.24
C PRO A 344 -8.91 -17.81 2.76
N ASN A 345 -7.73 -18.11 3.32
CA ASN A 345 -7.45 -18.11 4.75
C ASN A 345 -6.93 -16.76 5.27
N MET A 346 -6.75 -15.77 4.40
CA MET A 346 -6.26 -14.42 4.73
C MET A 346 -7.33 -13.33 4.44
N PRO A 347 -8.52 -13.37 5.07
CA PRO A 347 -9.59 -12.45 4.76
C PRO A 347 -9.31 -11.01 5.21
N TYR A 348 -8.51 -10.76 6.26
CA TYR A 348 -8.17 -9.40 6.68
C TYR A 348 -7.23 -8.72 5.68
N THR A 349 -6.24 -9.45 5.15
CA THR A 349 -5.37 -8.98 4.05
C THR A 349 -6.21 -8.66 2.80
N GLN A 350 -7.19 -9.48 2.47
CA GLN A 350 -8.12 -9.19 1.37
C GLN A 350 -8.97 -7.94 1.65
N ALA A 351 -9.54 -7.81 2.85
CA ALA A 351 -10.29 -6.63 3.27
C ALA A 351 -9.46 -5.34 3.20
N VAL A 352 -8.17 -5.40 3.57
CA VAL A 352 -7.22 -4.29 3.42
C VAL A 352 -7.00 -3.93 1.95
N ILE A 353 -6.79 -4.92 1.07
CA ILE A 353 -6.63 -4.69 -0.38
C ILE A 353 -7.88 -4.00 -0.94
N HIS A 354 -9.07 -4.52 -0.62
CA HIS A 354 -10.33 -3.92 -1.05
C HIS A 354 -10.52 -2.49 -0.50
N GLU A 355 -10.19 -2.25 0.77
CA GLU A 355 -10.32 -0.91 1.35
C GLU A 355 -9.31 0.09 0.78
N VAL A 356 -8.08 -0.31 0.44
CA VAL A 356 -7.13 0.56 -0.27
C VAL A 356 -7.67 0.90 -1.64
N GLN A 357 -8.15 -0.08 -2.42
CA GLN A 357 -8.74 0.18 -3.73
C GLN A 357 -9.93 1.16 -3.63
N ARG A 358 -10.82 0.98 -2.65
CA ARG A 358 -11.97 1.86 -2.41
C ARG A 358 -11.59 3.26 -1.96
N HIS A 359 -10.66 3.38 -1.00
CA HIS A 359 -10.35 4.65 -0.34
C HIS A 359 -9.33 5.49 -1.12
N SER A 360 -8.37 4.87 -1.82
CA SER A 360 -7.52 5.58 -2.81
C SER A 360 -8.32 5.99 -4.05
N ASN A 361 -9.27 5.14 -4.45
CA ASN A 361 -10.11 5.28 -5.63
C ASN A 361 -9.32 5.76 -6.86
N MET A 362 -8.28 5.01 -7.19
CA MET A 362 -7.30 5.30 -8.24
C MET A 362 -7.91 5.72 -9.59
N ILE A 363 -9.09 5.19 -9.93
CA ILE A 363 -9.84 5.51 -11.16
C ILE A 363 -11.19 6.12 -10.74
N PRO A 364 -11.26 7.43 -10.44
CA PRO A 364 -12.46 8.05 -9.88
C PRO A 364 -13.60 8.20 -10.89
N MET A 365 -13.31 8.06 -12.18
CA MET A 365 -14.24 8.23 -13.29
C MET A 365 -13.94 7.17 -14.34
N LEU A 366 -14.98 6.48 -14.82
CA LEU A 366 -14.85 5.55 -15.94
C LEU A 366 -14.57 6.30 -17.25
N GLY A 367 -13.82 5.67 -18.16
CA GLY A 367 -13.67 6.14 -19.53
C GLY A 367 -15.01 6.25 -20.27
N THR A 368 -15.03 6.90 -21.44
CA THR A 368 -16.27 7.20 -22.16
C THR A 368 -17.05 5.94 -22.55
N HIS A 369 -18.37 5.93 -22.34
CA HIS A 369 -19.26 4.87 -22.80
C HIS A 369 -20.39 5.50 -23.62
N PHE A 370 -20.41 5.28 -24.93
CA PHE A 370 -21.47 5.82 -25.78
C PHE A 370 -22.61 4.81 -25.90
N ASN A 371 -23.87 5.27 -25.86
CA ASN A 371 -25.04 4.41 -26.07
C ASN A 371 -25.37 4.27 -27.57
N THR A 372 -25.47 3.04 -28.07
CA THR A 372 -25.79 2.72 -29.47
C THR A 372 -27.27 2.87 -29.83
N LYS A 373 -28.15 3.03 -28.84
CA LYS A 373 -29.60 3.28 -28.97
C LYS A 373 -30.09 4.16 -27.83
N GLU A 374 -31.29 4.73 -27.95
CA GLU A 374 -31.96 5.39 -26.83
C GLU A 374 -32.17 4.39 -25.69
N ILE A 375 -31.94 4.85 -24.46
CA ILE A 375 -32.03 4.06 -23.24
C ILE A 375 -32.83 4.81 -22.18
N ASN A 376 -33.29 4.06 -21.18
CA ASN A 376 -33.96 4.62 -20.00
C ASN A 376 -33.29 4.07 -18.75
N ILE A 377 -32.57 4.92 -18.01
CA ILE A 377 -31.86 4.56 -16.79
C ILE A 377 -32.77 4.92 -15.61
N LYS A 378 -33.54 3.97 -15.06
CA LYS A 378 -34.46 4.17 -13.92
C LYS A 378 -35.37 5.42 -14.01
N GLY A 379 -35.91 5.72 -15.19
CA GLY A 379 -36.78 6.88 -15.47
C GLY A 379 -36.08 8.01 -16.25
N TYR A 380 -34.75 8.05 -16.25
CA TYR A 380 -33.96 9.04 -16.99
C TYR A 380 -33.76 8.59 -18.44
N LYS A 381 -34.41 9.27 -19.39
CA LYS A 381 -34.22 9.05 -20.83
C LYS A 381 -32.87 9.61 -21.29
N VAL A 382 -32.11 8.83 -22.05
CA VAL A 382 -30.82 9.26 -22.63
C VAL A 382 -30.83 8.98 -24.15
N PRO A 383 -30.79 10.02 -25.00
CA PRO A 383 -30.77 9.86 -26.46
C PRO A 383 -29.55 9.07 -26.98
N THR A 384 -29.69 8.41 -28.13
CA THR A 384 -28.60 7.69 -28.82
C THR A 384 -27.36 8.57 -29.05
N GLY A 385 -26.15 7.97 -28.96
CA GLY A 385 -24.88 8.64 -29.24
C GLY A 385 -24.42 9.61 -28.14
N THR A 386 -24.92 9.42 -26.93
CA THR A 386 -24.57 10.19 -25.73
C THR A 386 -23.46 9.48 -24.94
N ASN A 387 -22.46 10.24 -24.50
CA ASN A 387 -21.47 9.74 -23.56
C ASN A 387 -22.09 9.58 -22.17
N CYS A 388 -22.03 8.39 -21.59
CA CYS A 388 -22.40 8.13 -20.20
C CYS A 388 -21.15 7.84 -19.37
N ILE A 389 -21.00 8.57 -18.28
CA ILE A 389 -19.83 8.55 -17.40
C ILE A 389 -20.25 7.95 -16.06
N GLY A 390 -19.69 6.79 -15.72
CA GLY A 390 -19.81 6.24 -14.36
C GLY A 390 -18.82 6.94 -13.43
N GLN A 391 -19.34 7.63 -12.42
CA GLN A 391 -18.60 8.36 -11.41
C GLN A 391 -18.29 7.39 -10.24
N LEU A 392 -17.15 6.69 -10.32
CA LEU A 392 -16.75 5.70 -9.31
C LEU A 392 -16.43 6.32 -7.94
N TRP A 393 -16.01 7.59 -7.88
CA TRP A 393 -15.82 8.33 -6.64
C TRP A 393 -17.12 8.55 -5.88
N SER A 394 -18.18 8.99 -6.54
CA SER A 394 -19.47 9.15 -5.89
C SER A 394 -19.99 7.81 -5.35
N ILE A 395 -19.82 6.72 -6.10
CA ILE A 395 -20.24 5.38 -5.68
C ILE A 395 -19.42 4.88 -4.49
N GLN A 396 -18.09 4.81 -4.62
CA GLN A 396 -17.21 4.23 -3.61
C GLN A 396 -17.07 5.08 -2.34
N ARG A 397 -17.59 6.32 -2.35
CA ARG A 397 -17.58 7.25 -1.22
C ARG A 397 -18.95 7.55 -0.63
N ASN A 398 -20.04 7.53 -1.41
CA ASN A 398 -21.35 7.98 -0.96
C ASN A 398 -22.42 6.88 -0.98
N ASP A 399 -22.14 5.67 -1.48
CA ASP A 399 -23.09 4.56 -1.36
C ASP A 399 -23.33 4.21 0.13
N PRO A 400 -24.59 4.11 0.60
CA PRO A 400 -24.93 3.84 2.00
C PRO A 400 -24.31 2.57 2.60
N VAL A 401 -23.87 1.60 1.78
CA VAL A 401 -23.17 0.41 2.27
C VAL A 401 -21.83 0.73 2.95
N PHE A 402 -21.19 1.86 2.57
CA PHE A 402 -19.91 2.27 3.11
C PHE A 402 -20.08 3.16 4.34
N ILE A 403 -20.50 2.56 5.46
CA ILE A 403 -20.66 3.23 6.76
C ILE A 403 -19.35 3.95 7.16
N GLU A 404 -19.42 5.24 7.48
CA GLU A 404 -18.21 6.09 7.70
C GLU A 404 -17.20 6.02 6.54
N SER A 405 -17.66 6.11 5.28
CA SER A 405 -16.86 5.96 4.06
C SER A 405 -15.57 6.79 3.97
N HIS A 406 -15.51 7.91 4.69
CA HIS A 406 -14.36 8.82 4.78
C HIS A 406 -13.24 8.32 5.69
N LYS A 407 -13.48 7.27 6.48
CA LYS A 407 -12.47 6.56 7.27
C LYS A 407 -11.98 5.35 6.49
N PHE A 408 -10.66 5.17 6.50
CA PHE A 408 -10.02 3.92 6.09
C PHE A 408 -10.30 2.86 7.15
N ASN A 409 -11.18 1.91 6.85
CA ASN A 409 -11.59 0.88 7.79
C ASN A 409 -11.77 -0.48 7.08
N PRO A 410 -10.76 -1.37 7.09
CA PRO A 410 -10.87 -2.72 6.53
C PRO A 410 -12.00 -3.55 7.18
N SER A 411 -12.36 -3.27 8.43
CA SER A 411 -13.41 -4.03 9.14
C SER A 411 -14.78 -3.92 8.47
N ARG A 412 -15.01 -2.93 7.58
CA ARG A 412 -16.26 -2.79 6.82
C ARG A 412 -16.54 -3.95 5.87
N TYR A 413 -15.52 -4.73 5.49
CA TYR A 413 -15.68 -5.87 4.59
C TYR A 413 -16.09 -7.14 5.30
N PHE A 414 -16.35 -7.09 6.62
CA PHE A 414 -16.81 -8.23 7.41
C PHE A 414 -18.25 -8.07 7.85
N GLN A 415 -18.93 -9.20 7.98
CA GLN A 415 -20.18 -9.30 8.72
C GLN A 415 -19.94 -9.13 10.23
N ALA A 416 -21.01 -9.13 11.02
CA ALA A 416 -20.95 -8.96 12.48
C ALA A 416 -20.12 -10.05 13.22
N ASP A 417 -19.78 -11.16 12.56
CA ASP A 417 -18.89 -12.19 13.09
C ASP A 417 -17.39 -11.83 13.05
N GLY A 418 -17.03 -10.73 12.35
CA GLY A 418 -15.66 -10.27 12.18
C GLY A 418 -14.77 -11.21 11.35
N ARG A 419 -15.35 -12.16 10.59
CA ARG A 419 -14.61 -13.20 9.85
C ARG A 419 -15.17 -13.47 8.45
N THR A 420 -16.49 -13.50 8.31
CA THR A 420 -17.14 -13.74 7.01
C THR A 420 -17.17 -12.45 6.21
N MET A 421 -16.68 -12.49 4.97
CA MET A 421 -16.69 -11.32 4.09
C MET A 421 -18.13 -10.90 3.75
N ASP A 422 -18.43 -9.61 3.83
CA ASP A 422 -19.72 -9.03 3.46
C ASP A 422 -19.83 -8.91 1.94
N LYS A 423 -20.77 -9.68 1.37
CA LYS A 423 -21.02 -9.73 -0.07
C LYS A 423 -21.64 -8.45 -0.62
N ALA A 424 -22.45 -7.73 0.17
CA ALA A 424 -23.10 -6.49 -0.27
C ALA A 424 -22.09 -5.34 -0.36
N VAL A 425 -21.15 -5.28 0.58
CA VAL A 425 -20.01 -4.35 0.53
C VAL A 425 -19.11 -4.67 -0.66
N LEU A 426 -18.77 -5.95 -0.86
CA LEU A 426 -17.95 -6.40 -1.99
C LEU A 426 -18.60 -6.14 -3.36
N GLU A 427 -19.90 -6.37 -3.53
CA GLU A 427 -20.62 -6.14 -4.79
C GLU A 427 -20.56 -4.67 -5.24
N LYS A 428 -20.49 -3.74 -4.28
CA LYS A 428 -20.44 -2.29 -4.51
C LYS A 428 -19.01 -1.72 -4.53
N THR A 429 -18.00 -2.50 -4.14
CA THR A 429 -16.58 -2.16 -4.29
C THR A 429 -16.12 -2.51 -5.71
N ILE A 430 -16.26 -1.53 -6.61
CA ILE A 430 -16.11 -1.72 -8.08
C ILE A 430 -14.91 -0.98 -8.72
N PRO A 431 -13.66 -1.12 -8.21
CA PRO A 431 -12.49 -0.45 -8.78
C PRO A 431 -12.15 -0.93 -10.21
N PHE A 432 -12.72 -2.06 -10.64
CA PHE A 432 -12.54 -2.65 -11.98
C PHE A 432 -13.72 -2.39 -12.94
N SER A 433 -14.64 -1.48 -12.57
CA SER A 433 -15.92 -1.25 -13.26
C SER A 433 -16.86 -2.48 -13.22
N ILE A 434 -18.03 -2.37 -13.87
CA ILE A 434 -19.04 -3.42 -14.00
C ILE A 434 -19.54 -3.54 -15.45
N GLY A 435 -20.28 -4.60 -15.73
CA GLY A 435 -20.90 -4.82 -17.05
C GLY A 435 -19.94 -5.33 -18.12
N LYS A 436 -20.36 -5.29 -19.39
CA LYS A 436 -19.63 -5.95 -20.49
C LYS A 436 -18.22 -5.39 -20.73
N ARG A 437 -17.99 -4.13 -20.34
CA ARG A 437 -16.72 -3.39 -20.46
C ARG A 437 -15.92 -3.36 -19.14
N ASN A 438 -16.22 -4.21 -18.15
CA ASN A 438 -15.38 -4.35 -16.95
C ASN A 438 -13.93 -4.76 -17.31
N CYS A 439 -13.00 -4.47 -16.40
CA CYS A 439 -11.57 -4.67 -16.61
C CYS A 439 -11.28 -6.11 -17.07
N LEU A 440 -10.59 -6.26 -18.20
CA LEU A 440 -10.20 -7.58 -18.73
C LEU A 440 -9.14 -8.23 -17.83
N GLY A 441 -8.20 -7.44 -17.32
CA GLY A 441 -7.12 -7.87 -16.44
C GLY A 441 -7.48 -8.02 -14.95
N GLU A 442 -8.76 -7.94 -14.56
CA GLU A 442 -9.16 -8.00 -13.13
C GLU A 442 -8.60 -9.23 -12.40
N GLY A 443 -8.62 -10.40 -13.06
CA GLY A 443 -8.08 -11.64 -12.48
C GLY A 443 -6.58 -11.58 -12.19
N LEU A 444 -5.81 -10.97 -13.10
CA LEU A 444 -4.35 -10.81 -12.97
C LEU A 444 -4.04 -9.77 -11.91
N ALA A 445 -4.65 -8.58 -11.98
CA ALA A 445 -4.44 -7.53 -11.01
C ALA A 445 -4.78 -7.98 -9.57
N ARG A 446 -5.84 -8.78 -9.37
CA ARG A 446 -6.19 -9.35 -8.04
C ARG A 446 -5.26 -10.46 -7.56
N MET A 447 -4.47 -11.06 -8.45
CA MET A 447 -3.43 -12.04 -8.13
C MET A 447 -2.13 -11.31 -7.79
N GLU A 448 -1.66 -10.42 -8.66
CA GLU A 448 -0.51 -9.54 -8.45
C GLU A 448 -0.63 -8.73 -7.16
N LEU A 449 -1.77 -8.06 -6.95
CA LEU A 449 -2.01 -7.28 -5.73
C LEU A 449 -1.99 -8.13 -4.48
N PHE A 450 -2.42 -9.39 -4.52
CA PHE A 450 -2.38 -10.26 -3.35
C PHE A 450 -0.95 -10.77 -3.08
N LEU A 451 -0.32 -11.37 -4.10
CA LEU A 451 1.01 -12.01 -3.97
C LEU A 451 2.10 -10.98 -3.66
N ILE A 452 2.16 -9.88 -4.42
CA ILE A 452 3.21 -8.86 -4.27
C ILE A 452 3.04 -8.11 -2.94
N PHE A 453 1.82 -7.70 -2.57
CA PHE A 453 1.57 -7.01 -1.30
C PHE A 453 1.89 -7.92 -0.10
N SER A 454 1.35 -9.13 -0.06
CA SER A 454 1.54 -10.03 1.08
C SER A 454 3.01 -10.44 1.25
N ALA A 455 3.74 -10.73 0.15
CA ALA A 455 5.18 -11.00 0.21
C ALA A 455 5.99 -9.80 0.74
N LEU A 456 5.66 -8.58 0.33
CA LEU A 456 6.30 -7.37 0.85
C LEU A 456 6.05 -7.17 2.35
N ILE A 457 4.80 -7.29 2.82
CA ILE A 457 4.46 -7.10 4.25
C ILE A 457 4.97 -8.26 5.13
N GLN A 458 5.13 -9.47 4.56
CA GLN A 458 5.76 -10.61 5.23
C GLN A 458 7.25 -10.35 5.53
N LYS A 459 7.98 -9.78 4.56
CA LYS A 459 9.44 -9.62 4.62
C LYS A 459 9.91 -8.30 5.23
N TYR A 460 9.15 -7.23 5.06
CA TYR A 460 9.54 -5.89 5.47
C TYR A 460 8.48 -5.18 6.30
N GLU A 461 8.96 -4.27 7.15
CA GLU A 461 8.15 -3.25 7.80
C GLU A 461 8.34 -1.92 7.08
N PHE A 462 7.25 -1.34 6.57
CA PHE A 462 7.28 -0.07 5.86
C PHE A 462 7.00 1.07 6.85
N VAL A 463 8.04 1.80 7.19
CA VAL A 463 8.00 2.95 8.11
C VAL A 463 8.12 4.25 7.30
N PRO A 464 7.25 5.25 7.55
CA PRO A 464 7.30 6.52 6.82
C PRO A 464 8.46 7.41 7.29
N LYS A 465 9.20 7.98 6.34
CA LYS A 465 10.27 8.96 6.61
C LYS A 465 9.75 10.34 7.04
N SER A 466 8.50 10.66 6.71
CA SER A 466 7.81 11.91 7.05
C SER A 466 6.30 11.68 7.12
N SER A 467 5.53 12.67 7.58
CA SER A 467 4.07 12.58 7.69
C SER A 467 3.42 12.19 6.36
N ILE A 468 2.75 11.03 6.31
CA ILE A 468 2.07 10.57 5.10
C ILE A 468 0.78 11.37 4.88
N ASP A 469 0.71 11.99 3.70
CA ASP A 469 -0.44 12.67 3.14
C ASP A 469 -1.08 11.79 2.04
N LEU A 470 -2.37 11.50 2.19
CA LEU A 470 -3.14 10.65 1.28
C LEU A 470 -3.79 11.43 0.12
N SER A 471 -3.54 12.75 0.01
CA SER A 471 -4.06 13.54 -1.11
C SER A 471 -3.44 13.05 -2.44
N PRO A 472 -4.28 12.72 -3.45
CA PRO A 472 -3.81 12.17 -4.71
C PRO A 472 -3.13 13.24 -5.57
N VAL A 473 -2.14 12.82 -6.35
CA VAL A 473 -1.65 13.61 -7.49
C VAL A 473 -2.60 13.37 -8.67
N TRP A 474 -3.04 14.47 -9.29
CA TRP A 474 -4.02 14.44 -10.39
C TRP A 474 -3.37 14.11 -11.74
N GLY A 475 -4.02 13.22 -12.49
CA GLY A 475 -3.62 12.76 -13.82
C GLY A 475 -4.72 11.89 -14.43
N GLY A 476 -4.38 11.07 -15.44
CA GLY A 476 -5.34 10.11 -16.04
C GLY A 476 -5.83 9.03 -15.06
N VAL A 477 -5.00 8.73 -14.06
CA VAL A 477 -5.36 8.01 -12.83
C VAL A 477 -4.82 8.80 -11.64
N LEU A 478 -5.36 8.57 -10.45
CA LEU A 478 -4.87 9.17 -9.21
C LEU A 478 -3.66 8.39 -8.71
N THR A 479 -2.52 9.07 -8.57
CA THR A 479 -1.28 8.45 -8.06
C THR A 479 -0.99 8.91 -6.64
N SER A 480 -0.34 8.05 -5.85
CA SER A 480 0.19 8.44 -4.55
C SER A 480 1.35 9.43 -4.76
N LYS A 481 1.59 10.31 -3.79
CA LYS A 481 2.81 11.12 -3.78
C LYS A 481 4.05 10.21 -3.71
N PRO A 482 5.19 10.61 -4.31
CA PRO A 482 6.43 9.89 -4.15
C PRO A 482 6.89 10.02 -2.69
N TYR A 483 7.02 8.88 -2.02
CA TYR A 483 7.56 8.76 -0.67
C TYR A 483 8.80 7.88 -0.72
N ARG A 484 9.79 8.19 0.13
CA ARG A 484 10.93 7.28 0.40
C ARG A 484 10.71 6.59 1.73
N PHE A 485 11.15 5.34 1.82
CA PHE A 485 10.75 4.42 2.86
C PHE A 485 11.92 3.96 3.70
N VAL A 486 11.61 3.71 4.97
CA VAL A 486 12.50 3.00 5.89
C VAL A 486 11.98 1.57 6.05
N ALA A 487 12.83 0.60 5.72
CA ALA A 487 12.67 -0.81 6.07
C ALA A 487 13.60 -1.15 7.24
N PHE A 488 13.02 -1.26 8.44
CA PHE A 488 13.75 -1.71 9.63
C PHE A 488 13.88 -3.23 9.65
N PHE A 489 15.05 -3.73 10.05
CA PHE A 489 15.23 -5.12 10.49
C PHE A 489 15.12 -5.18 12.01
N THR A 490 14.47 -6.21 12.54
CA THR A 490 14.09 -6.41 13.97
C THR A 490 15.28 -6.70 14.92
N PHE A 491 16.49 -6.28 14.55
CA PHE A 491 17.75 -6.58 15.24
C PHE A 491 17.86 -5.92 16.63
N ILE A 492 17.30 -4.73 16.82
CA ILE A 492 17.41 -3.97 18.08
C ILE A 492 16.62 -4.67 19.21
N ALA A 493 15.41 -5.14 18.94
CA ALA A 493 14.61 -5.90 19.91
C ALA A 493 15.30 -7.22 20.28
N ALA A 494 15.81 -7.95 19.28
CA ALA A 494 16.56 -9.18 19.51
C ALA A 494 17.85 -8.96 20.34
N TYR A 495 18.58 -7.87 20.08
CA TYR A 495 19.77 -7.49 20.86
C TYR A 495 19.43 -7.15 22.31
N ILE A 496 18.38 -6.35 22.56
CA ILE A 496 17.97 -5.98 23.93
C ILE A 496 17.54 -7.22 24.73
N VAL A 497 16.76 -8.12 24.12
CA VAL A 497 16.36 -9.38 24.74
C VAL A 497 17.58 -10.26 25.02
N HIS A 498 18.52 -10.39 24.07
CA HIS A 498 19.76 -11.13 24.27
C HIS A 498 20.65 -10.52 25.36
N PHE A 499 20.75 -9.19 25.43
CA PHE A 499 21.51 -8.48 26.45
C PHE A 499 20.98 -8.78 27.85
N TYR A 500 19.68 -8.59 28.11
CA TYR A 500 19.11 -8.88 29.42
C TYR A 500 19.06 -10.38 29.75
N TRP A 501 18.91 -11.26 28.76
CA TRP A 501 19.12 -12.70 28.95
C TRP A 501 20.56 -13.02 29.37
N LYS A 502 21.57 -12.39 28.76
CA LYS A 502 22.97 -12.53 29.16
C LYS A 502 23.19 -11.99 30.59
N VAL A 503 22.60 -10.86 30.95
CA VAL A 503 22.65 -10.30 32.31
C VAL A 503 22.06 -11.27 33.34
N SER A 504 20.95 -11.94 33.03
CA SER A 504 20.27 -12.89 33.94
C SER A 504 21.11 -14.13 34.33
N LYS A 505 22.23 -14.40 33.65
CA LYS A 505 23.13 -15.53 33.94
C LYS A 505 24.21 -15.22 34.98
N TYR A 506 24.36 -13.97 35.40
CA TYR A 506 25.40 -13.54 36.34
C TYR A 506 24.85 -13.43 37.76
N SER A 507 25.72 -13.35 38.77
CA SER A 507 25.29 -13.10 40.15
C SER A 507 24.51 -11.78 40.25
N LYS A 508 23.58 -11.70 41.21
CA LYS A 508 22.67 -10.55 41.39
C LYS A 508 23.47 -9.24 41.48
N GLY A 509 22.84 -8.14 41.08
CA GLY A 509 23.49 -6.83 41.08
C GLY A 509 22.56 -5.75 40.51
N PRO A 510 23.01 -4.47 40.50
CA PRO A 510 22.22 -3.37 39.98
C PRO A 510 21.95 -3.56 38.48
N LEU A 511 20.70 -3.30 38.04
CA LEU A 511 20.30 -3.54 36.66
C LEU A 511 21.09 -2.63 35.68
N PRO A 512 21.80 -3.20 34.70
CA PRO A 512 22.65 -2.44 33.80
C PRO A 512 21.87 -1.93 32.58
N LEU A 513 22.23 -0.73 32.11
CA LEU A 513 21.75 -0.23 30.83
C LEU A 513 22.48 -0.91 29.66
N PRO A 514 21.82 -1.16 28.52
CA PRO A 514 22.49 -1.59 27.30
C PRO A 514 23.62 -0.63 26.91
N PHE A 515 24.71 -1.18 26.35
CA PHE A 515 25.92 -0.47 25.91
C PHE A 515 26.79 0.20 27.00
N VAL A 516 26.21 0.81 28.05
CA VAL A 516 26.95 1.58 29.08
C VAL A 516 27.01 0.90 30.46
N GLY A 517 26.25 -0.17 30.68
CA GLY A 517 26.25 -0.91 31.94
C GLY A 517 25.70 -0.09 33.11
N ASN A 518 26.33 -0.22 34.27
CA ASN A 518 26.11 0.57 35.48
C ASN A 518 27.03 1.79 35.56
N LEU A 519 27.75 2.17 34.50
CA LEU A 519 28.79 3.22 34.56
C LEU A 519 28.25 4.57 35.07
N LEU A 520 27.01 4.90 34.71
CA LEU A 520 26.30 6.11 35.14
C LEU A 520 25.72 6.04 36.56
N GLN A 521 25.78 4.88 37.22
CA GLN A 521 25.25 4.64 38.57
C GLN A 521 26.34 4.77 39.66
N PHE A 522 27.62 4.87 39.28
CA PHE A 522 28.71 5.04 40.24
C PHE A 522 28.80 6.49 40.75
N PRO A 523 28.84 6.72 42.07
CA PRO A 523 29.05 8.05 42.63
C PRO A 523 30.51 8.51 42.46
N ALA A 524 30.71 9.81 42.24
CA ALA A 524 32.03 10.41 42.07
C ALA A 524 32.87 10.41 43.36
N THR A 525 32.21 10.46 44.53
CA THR A 525 32.81 10.46 45.87
C THR A 525 32.27 9.29 46.71
N HIS A 526 32.93 8.95 47.82
CA HIS A 526 32.52 7.88 48.76
C HIS A 526 32.32 6.48 48.13
N LYS A 527 33.21 6.10 47.21
CA LYS A 527 33.15 4.80 46.48
C LYS A 527 33.09 3.57 47.39
N GLN A 528 33.76 3.60 48.54
CA GLN A 528 33.83 2.46 49.47
C GLN A 528 32.45 2.18 50.09
N THR A 529 31.79 3.22 50.62
CA THR A 529 30.42 3.15 51.15
C THR A 529 29.39 2.70 50.10
N TYR A 530 29.63 3.01 48.82
CA TYR A 530 28.78 2.54 47.71
C TYR A 530 28.88 1.01 47.51
N TYR A 531 30.09 0.45 47.52
CA TYR A 531 30.26 -1.02 47.46
C TYR A 531 29.69 -1.71 48.69
N ASP A 532 29.91 -1.16 49.90
CA ASP A 532 29.35 -1.71 51.14
C ASP A 532 27.81 -1.75 51.12
N ASN A 533 27.17 -0.72 50.55
CA ASN A 533 25.71 -0.67 50.39
C ASN A 533 25.20 -1.64 49.30
N LEU A 534 25.96 -1.86 48.22
CA LEU A 534 25.64 -2.90 47.23
C LEU A 534 25.78 -4.31 47.83
N ALA A 535 26.81 -4.58 48.63
CA ALA A 535 26.98 -5.84 49.33
C ALA A 535 25.81 -6.15 50.30
N LYS A 536 25.34 -5.13 51.04
CA LYS A 536 24.13 -5.24 51.88
C LYS A 536 22.85 -5.53 51.07
N THR A 537 22.76 -5.04 49.84
CA THR A 537 21.56 -5.13 49.00
C THR A 537 21.50 -6.43 48.18
N TYR A 538 22.62 -6.86 47.62
CA TYR A 538 22.71 -7.97 46.67
C TYR A 538 23.38 -9.24 47.25
N GLY A 539 23.97 -9.14 48.45
CA GLY A 539 24.70 -10.21 49.12
C GLY A 539 26.22 -10.06 48.98
N PRO A 540 27.00 -10.95 49.63
CA PRO A 540 28.46 -10.83 49.71
C PRO A 540 29.20 -11.03 48.37
N CYS A 541 28.51 -11.54 47.35
CA CYS A 541 29.01 -11.72 45.99
C CYS A 541 27.98 -11.21 44.98
N TYR A 542 28.35 -10.18 44.20
CA TYR A 542 27.44 -9.50 43.27
C TYR A 542 28.14 -9.02 42.00
N THR A 543 27.41 -8.91 40.89
CA THR A 543 27.96 -8.47 39.60
C THR A 543 27.67 -7.00 39.34
N ILE A 544 28.69 -6.23 38.94
CA ILE A 544 28.50 -4.91 38.34
C ILE A 544 28.94 -4.96 36.88
N TRP A 545 28.15 -4.37 36.00
CA TRP A 545 28.46 -4.28 34.58
C TRP A 545 29.09 -2.94 34.24
N THR A 546 30.24 -2.99 33.59
CA THR A 546 30.82 -1.88 32.83
C THR A 546 30.88 -2.35 31.36
N PRO A 547 31.81 -1.90 30.47
CA PRO A 547 32.02 -2.58 29.19
C PRO A 547 32.31 -4.09 29.32
N THR A 548 32.76 -4.54 30.50
CA THR A 548 32.78 -5.95 30.91
C THR A 548 32.05 -6.14 32.24
N PRO A 549 31.39 -7.29 32.49
CA PRO A 549 30.91 -7.64 33.83
C PRO A 549 32.11 -7.79 34.77
N SER A 550 31.92 -7.48 36.04
CA SER A 550 32.91 -7.64 37.09
C SER A 550 32.21 -8.13 38.35
N VAL A 551 32.69 -9.24 38.92
CA VAL A 551 32.15 -9.82 40.15
C VAL A 551 32.90 -9.23 41.34
N VAL A 552 32.17 -8.69 42.31
CA VAL A 552 32.71 -8.15 43.56
C VAL A 552 32.40 -9.16 44.67
N ILE A 553 33.44 -9.63 45.34
CA ILE A 553 33.35 -10.52 46.51
C ILE A 553 33.82 -9.73 47.73
N THR A 554 33.02 -9.75 48.80
CA THR A 554 33.23 -8.98 50.03
C THR A 554 33.35 -9.85 51.28
N ASP A 555 32.96 -11.12 51.21
CA ASP A 555 33.11 -12.10 52.28
C ASP A 555 34.47 -12.82 52.22
N TYR A 556 35.07 -13.07 53.39
CA TYR A 556 36.40 -13.65 53.51
C TYR A 556 36.46 -15.14 53.13
N GLU A 557 35.46 -15.94 53.50
CA GLU A 557 35.47 -17.38 53.18
C GLU A 557 35.17 -17.61 51.70
N LEU A 558 34.27 -16.82 51.07
CA LEU A 558 34.09 -16.82 49.61
C LEU A 558 35.35 -16.37 48.85
N LEU A 559 36.09 -15.39 49.36
CA LEU A 559 37.33 -14.91 48.74
C LEU A 559 38.44 -15.97 48.87
N LYS A 560 38.50 -16.67 50.00
CA LYS A 560 39.39 -17.81 50.24
C LYS A 560 39.02 -19.01 49.37
N GLU A 561 37.74 -19.32 49.19
CA GLU A 561 37.29 -20.36 48.26
C GLU A 561 37.73 -20.01 46.82
N ALA A 562 37.42 -18.80 46.34
CA ALA A 562 37.73 -18.36 44.99
C ALA A 562 39.25 -18.34 44.69
N PHE A 563 40.07 -17.76 45.57
CA PHE A 563 41.49 -17.55 45.30
C PHE A 563 42.43 -18.65 45.83
N VAL A 564 42.01 -19.47 46.80
CA VAL A 564 42.82 -20.58 47.34
C VAL A 564 42.33 -21.93 46.84
N THR A 565 41.02 -22.18 46.85
CA THR A 565 40.46 -23.48 46.42
C THR A 565 40.28 -23.56 44.91
N GLN A 566 39.94 -22.44 44.26
CA GLN A 566 39.81 -22.31 42.81
C GLN A 566 40.93 -21.46 42.19
N GLY A 567 42.06 -21.31 42.88
CA GLY A 567 43.16 -20.40 42.50
C GLY A 567 43.67 -20.58 41.06
N ASP A 568 43.64 -21.81 40.54
CA ASP A 568 44.02 -22.15 39.16
C ASP A 568 43.21 -21.36 38.11
N ALA A 569 41.93 -21.05 38.39
CA ALA A 569 41.09 -20.25 37.51
C ALA A 569 41.54 -18.78 37.43
N PHE A 570 42.33 -18.29 38.39
CA PHE A 570 42.70 -16.87 38.55
C PHE A 570 44.20 -16.58 38.33
N ILE A 571 45.00 -17.55 37.86
CA ILE A 571 46.46 -17.40 37.65
C ILE A 571 46.78 -16.30 36.60
N THR A 572 45.95 -16.13 35.57
CA THR A 572 46.26 -15.24 34.45
C THR A 572 46.02 -13.76 34.76
N ARG A 573 47.11 -13.02 35.05
CA ARG A 573 47.07 -11.55 35.13
C ARG A 573 46.94 -10.89 33.75
N GLY A 574 45.73 -10.87 33.20
CA GLY A 574 45.32 -9.94 32.13
C GLY A 574 45.77 -10.23 30.70
N LEU A 575 46.45 -11.36 30.44
CA LEU A 575 46.67 -11.87 29.07
C LEU A 575 45.76 -13.09 28.85
N ARG A 576 44.97 -13.09 27.76
CA ARG A 576 44.14 -14.24 27.40
C ARG A 576 45.04 -15.47 27.09
N PRO A 577 44.81 -16.63 27.70
CA PRO A 577 45.42 -17.87 27.22
C PRO A 577 44.83 -18.28 25.85
N PRO A 578 45.56 -19.05 25.03
CA PRO A 578 45.03 -19.59 23.78
C PRO A 578 43.90 -20.60 24.02
N GLU A 579 42.94 -20.66 23.09
CA GLU A 579 41.63 -21.33 23.23
C GLU A 579 41.66 -22.87 23.38
N SER A 580 42.83 -23.52 23.43
CA SER A 580 42.97 -24.97 23.51
C SER A 580 42.88 -25.57 24.92
N LEU A 581 42.74 -24.74 25.96
CA LEU A 581 42.56 -25.15 27.36
C LEU A 581 41.53 -24.24 28.04
N LEU A 582 40.29 -24.70 28.28
CA LEU A 582 39.43 -24.29 29.42
C LEU A 582 38.07 -25.03 29.47
N HIS A 583 37.71 -25.48 30.67
CA HIS A 583 36.35 -25.90 31.07
C HIS A 583 35.53 -24.67 31.53
N PRO A 584 34.21 -24.76 31.77
CA PRO A 584 33.34 -23.59 31.85
C PRO A 584 33.29 -22.94 33.25
N VAL A 585 34.35 -22.21 33.63
CA VAL A 585 34.34 -21.28 34.76
C VAL A 585 34.99 -19.95 34.36
N VAL A 586 34.28 -18.86 34.67
CA VAL A 586 34.66 -17.43 34.75
C VAL A 586 36.08 -17.03 34.31
N ASN A 587 36.24 -16.10 33.34
CA ASN A 587 37.19 -14.99 33.56
C ASN A 587 37.07 -13.68 32.73
N THR A 588 37.70 -12.63 33.29
CA THR A 588 37.68 -11.19 32.94
C THR A 588 39.01 -10.51 33.34
N GLY A 589 39.58 -9.52 32.66
CA GLY A 589 39.28 -8.90 31.36
C GLY A 589 40.61 -8.41 30.75
N LEU A 590 41.11 -7.17 30.87
CA LEU A 590 40.48 -5.83 30.96
C LEU A 590 41.62 -4.78 30.80
N CYS A 591 41.76 -4.06 29.67
CA CYS A 591 42.49 -2.79 29.65
C CYS A 591 42.11 -1.86 28.47
N VAL A 592 42.41 -0.57 28.63
CA VAL A 592 41.88 0.57 27.87
C VAL A 592 42.83 1.02 26.76
N GLY A 593 42.27 1.52 25.65
CA GLY A 593 42.94 2.53 24.81
C GLY A 593 43.11 2.12 23.35
N ASN A 594 42.51 2.92 22.47
CA ASN A 594 42.63 2.89 21.00
C ASN A 594 42.14 1.59 20.32
N VAL A 595 41.04 1.71 19.57
CA VAL A 595 41.05 1.70 18.10
C VAL A 595 39.60 1.80 17.63
N ILE A 596 39.23 2.96 17.06
CA ILE A 596 38.05 3.11 16.21
C ILE A 596 38.54 2.83 14.78
N ASN A 597 38.66 1.54 14.41
CA ASN A 597 38.78 1.04 13.04
C ASN A 597 38.96 -0.49 13.01
N GLU A 598 38.68 -1.11 11.86
CA GLU A 598 38.92 -2.54 11.54
C GLU A 598 38.01 -3.58 12.23
N SER A 599 37.83 -4.73 11.57
CA SER A 599 36.92 -5.86 11.91
C SER A 599 35.39 -5.59 11.80
N LEU A 600 34.93 -4.86 10.79
CA LEU A 600 34.47 -5.47 9.52
C LEU A 600 34.96 -6.92 9.24
N PHE A 601 33.98 -7.82 9.04
CA PHE A 601 34.05 -9.21 8.53
C PHE A 601 34.28 -10.37 9.52
N GLY A 602 33.39 -11.37 9.42
CA GLY A 602 33.69 -12.79 9.65
C GLY A 602 33.05 -13.44 10.88
N TYR A 603 31.95 -14.18 10.70
CA TYR A 603 31.82 -15.64 10.98
C TYR A 603 30.36 -16.11 10.84
N HIS A 604 30.15 -17.27 10.20
CA HIS A 604 28.85 -17.95 10.09
C HIS A 604 28.50 -18.71 11.37
N TYR A 605 27.20 -18.81 11.69
CA TYR A 605 26.67 -19.82 12.61
C TYR A 605 25.57 -20.66 11.92
N SER A 606 25.62 -21.97 12.17
CA SER A 606 24.84 -22.99 11.44
C SER A 606 23.56 -23.40 12.16
N TYR A 607 22.58 -23.84 11.38
CA TYR A 607 21.28 -24.37 11.82
C TYR A 607 21.43 -25.70 12.59
N LYS A 608 21.17 -25.72 13.92
CA LYS A 608 20.72 -26.89 14.71
C LYS A 608 20.54 -26.55 16.20
N ASP A 609 19.42 -25.90 16.59
CA ASP A 609 18.94 -25.99 18.00
C ASP A 609 17.46 -25.59 18.23
N THR A 610 16.62 -25.69 17.19
CA THR A 610 15.22 -25.21 17.17
C THR A 610 14.32 -25.84 18.25
N GLU A 611 14.62 -27.08 18.64
CA GLU A 611 13.81 -27.86 19.60
C GLU A 611 14.00 -27.38 21.06
N LYS A 612 15.19 -26.88 21.40
CA LYS A 612 15.44 -26.25 22.72
C LYS A 612 14.72 -24.90 22.84
N PHE A 613 14.61 -24.16 21.74
CA PHE A 613 13.93 -22.85 21.71
C PHE A 613 12.43 -22.98 21.98
N GLN A 614 11.75 -24.01 21.45
CA GLN A 614 10.33 -24.24 21.71
C GLN A 614 10.04 -24.55 23.20
N LYS A 615 10.87 -25.37 23.86
CA LYS A 615 10.77 -25.60 25.32
C LYS A 615 11.01 -24.33 26.14
N PHE A 616 11.88 -23.44 25.68
CA PHE A 616 12.14 -22.16 26.34
C PHE A 616 10.95 -21.19 26.25
N VAL A 617 10.29 -21.09 25.09
CA VAL A 617 9.11 -20.21 24.89
C VAL A 617 7.94 -20.59 25.84
N MET A 618 7.69 -21.87 26.06
CA MET A 618 6.63 -22.33 26.99
C MET A 618 6.91 -21.98 28.46
N ILE A 619 8.19 -21.93 28.86
CA ILE A 619 8.59 -21.52 30.22
C ILE A 619 8.48 -20.00 30.38
N LEU A 620 8.78 -19.24 29.31
CA LEU A 620 8.73 -17.79 29.30
C LEU A 620 7.30 -17.24 29.44
N ASP A 621 6.32 -17.82 28.73
CA ASP A 621 4.89 -17.45 28.87
C ASP A 621 4.38 -17.64 30.31
N ARG A 622 4.79 -18.73 30.98
CA ARG A 622 4.43 -19.01 32.38
C ARG A 622 5.03 -17.99 33.35
N HIS A 623 6.23 -17.45 33.08
CA HIS A 623 6.85 -16.44 33.95
C HIS A 623 6.35 -15.01 33.68
N LEU A 624 6.05 -14.65 32.43
CA LEU A 624 5.52 -13.32 32.10
C LEU A 624 4.15 -13.08 32.75
N LYS A 625 3.30 -14.11 32.82
CA LYS A 625 2.00 -14.05 33.53
C LYS A 625 2.12 -13.79 35.03
N ASN A 626 3.25 -14.14 35.66
CA ASN A 626 3.50 -13.90 37.07
C ASN A 626 4.11 -12.50 37.37
N MET A 627 4.58 -11.76 36.36
CA MET A 627 5.22 -10.43 36.54
C MET A 627 4.25 -9.25 36.41
N ALA A 628 2.96 -9.48 36.17
CA ALA A 628 1.96 -8.43 36.02
C ALA A 628 1.66 -7.63 37.31
N GLY A 629 2.20 -8.04 38.47
CA GLY A 629 1.87 -7.46 39.79
C GLY A 629 2.76 -6.33 40.31
N HIS A 630 3.63 -5.71 39.50
CA HIS A 630 4.58 -4.67 39.98
C HIS A 630 4.46 -3.34 39.22
N SER A 631 3.52 -2.50 39.65
CA SER A 631 3.12 -1.23 39.02
C SER A 631 4.16 -0.09 39.11
N GLN A 632 5.16 -0.18 39.99
CA GLN A 632 6.11 0.91 40.26
C GLN A 632 7.11 1.18 39.12
N LEU A 633 7.38 0.20 38.25
CA LEU A 633 8.33 0.34 37.13
C LEU A 633 7.88 1.33 36.05
N LEU A 634 6.57 1.49 35.83
CA LEU A 634 6.02 2.42 34.83
C LEU A 634 6.11 3.88 35.28
N ILE A 635 6.01 4.14 36.58
CA ILE A 635 6.07 5.49 37.16
C ILE A 635 7.50 6.04 37.08
N ALA A 636 8.51 5.21 37.34
CA ALA A 636 9.93 5.60 37.28
C ALA A 636 10.42 5.97 35.87
N ALA A 637 9.79 5.44 34.81
CA ALA A 637 10.17 5.72 33.41
C ALA A 637 9.60 7.04 32.86
N TRP A 638 8.62 7.64 33.52
CA TRP A 638 7.85 8.80 33.01
C TRP A 638 8.69 10.05 32.68
N PRO A 639 9.71 10.44 33.47
CA PRO A 639 10.53 11.63 33.16
C PRO A 639 11.37 11.51 31.87
N TRP A 640 11.63 10.28 31.40
CA TRP A 640 12.34 10.03 30.14
C TRP A 640 11.39 9.96 28.95
N LEU A 641 10.21 9.35 29.11
CA LEU A 641 9.24 9.17 28.03
C LEU A 641 8.67 10.51 27.50
N ARG A 642 8.58 11.55 28.35
CA ARG A 642 8.08 12.88 27.97
C ARG A 642 8.95 13.65 26.95
N HIS A 643 10.18 13.22 26.72
CA HIS A 643 11.09 13.85 25.76
C HIS A 643 11.22 13.06 24.45
N VAL A 644 10.42 11.99 24.28
CA VAL A 644 10.25 11.27 23.02
C VAL A 644 9.10 11.93 22.23
N PRO A 645 9.32 12.50 21.02
CA PRO A 645 8.30 13.28 20.29
C PRO A 645 7.03 12.52 19.87
N ILE A 646 6.94 11.22 20.12
CA ILE A 646 5.90 10.30 19.62
C ILE A 646 4.78 10.04 20.65
N ILE A 647 4.97 10.42 21.92
CA ILE A 647 4.02 10.08 23.01
C ILE A 647 3.08 11.26 23.36
N GLY A 648 3.27 12.43 22.75
CA GLY A 648 2.61 13.70 23.13
C GLY A 648 1.09 13.73 23.11
N GLU A 649 0.42 13.06 22.15
CA GLU A 649 -1.04 13.18 21.97
C GLU A 649 -1.83 11.88 22.14
N MET A 650 -1.26 10.71 21.80
CA MET A 650 -1.96 9.42 21.98
C MET A 650 -1.90 8.86 23.42
N GLY A 651 -0.94 9.32 24.23
CA GLY A 651 -0.80 8.86 25.61
C GLY A 651 -1.86 9.44 26.56
N TYR A 652 -2.21 10.72 26.41
CA TYR A 652 -3.00 11.46 27.40
C TYR A 652 -4.42 10.89 27.60
N HIS A 653 -5.15 10.59 26.53
CA HIS A 653 -6.54 10.12 26.65
C HIS A 653 -6.68 8.68 27.16
N ASN A 654 -5.80 7.75 26.73
CA ASN A 654 -5.84 6.38 27.21
C ASN A 654 -5.29 6.25 28.64
N LEU A 655 -4.25 7.01 29.00
CA LEU A 655 -3.74 7.01 30.38
C LEU A 655 -4.73 7.67 31.34
N LYS A 656 -5.40 8.78 30.95
CA LYS A 656 -6.46 9.41 31.77
C LYS A 656 -7.63 8.46 32.02
N ARG A 657 -8.05 7.70 31.00
CA ARG A 657 -9.11 6.68 31.13
C ARG A 657 -8.70 5.56 32.09
N ASN A 658 -7.52 4.97 31.90
CA ASN A 658 -7.01 3.93 32.77
C ASN A 658 -6.77 4.42 34.22
N ILE A 659 -6.37 5.68 34.42
CA ILE A 659 -6.24 6.28 35.76
C ILE A 659 -7.62 6.53 36.39
N GLN A 660 -8.65 6.89 35.62
CA GLN A 660 -10.01 7.02 36.14
C GLN A 660 -10.62 5.66 36.51
N ASP A 661 -10.40 4.63 35.69
CA ASP A 661 -10.82 3.25 35.98
C ASP A 661 -10.05 2.68 37.21
N TYR A 662 -8.78 3.03 37.38
CA TYR A 662 -7.96 2.65 38.55
C TYR A 662 -8.34 3.43 39.83
N HIS A 663 -8.67 4.73 39.71
CA HIS A 663 -9.20 5.51 40.85
C HIS A 663 -10.51 4.93 41.36
N LYS A 664 -11.40 4.51 40.44
CA LYS A 664 -12.66 3.88 40.80
C LYS A 664 -12.45 2.52 41.49
N SER A 665 -11.48 1.73 41.02
CA SER A 665 -11.06 0.50 41.69
C SER A 665 -10.54 0.75 43.12
N ILE A 666 -9.82 1.85 43.34
CA ILE A 666 -9.32 2.23 44.67
C ILE A 666 -10.46 2.78 45.55
N GLU A 667 -11.40 3.56 45.01
CA GLU A 667 -12.59 4.00 45.76
C GLU A 667 -13.44 2.81 46.21
N ASP A 668 -13.62 1.80 45.34
CA ASP A 668 -14.32 0.56 45.68
C ASP A 668 -13.54 -0.29 46.71
N GLU A 669 -12.21 -0.42 46.61
CA GLU A 669 -11.38 -1.13 47.63
C GLU A 669 -11.32 -0.38 48.97
N VAL A 670 -11.24 0.95 48.97
CA VAL A 670 -11.25 1.77 50.20
C VAL A 670 -12.64 1.75 50.85
N ALA A 671 -13.73 1.71 50.08
CA ALA A 671 -15.08 1.51 50.60
C ALA A 671 -15.30 0.11 51.20
N ILE A 672 -14.51 -0.88 50.79
CA ILE A 672 -14.46 -2.21 51.41
C ILE A 672 -13.63 -2.18 52.70
N GLN A 673 -12.44 -1.56 52.71
CA GLN A 673 -11.60 -1.48 53.91
C GLN A 673 -12.18 -0.60 55.03
N ILE A 674 -12.95 0.44 54.71
CA ILE A 674 -13.67 1.27 55.70
C ILE A 674 -14.79 0.48 56.41
N LYS A 675 -15.20 -0.70 55.91
CA LYS A 675 -16.11 -1.61 56.60
C LYS A 675 -15.43 -2.62 57.53
N GLU A 676 -14.11 -2.67 57.57
CA GLU A 676 -13.34 -3.61 58.40
C GLU A 676 -12.55 -2.92 59.54
N TYR A 677 -12.74 -1.61 59.73
CA TYR A 677 -12.25 -0.90 60.93
C TYR A 677 -13.34 -0.81 61.99
N ASP A 678 -13.20 -1.63 63.02
CA ASP A 678 -14.05 -1.65 64.22
C ASP A 678 -13.71 -0.47 65.16
N GLU A 679 -14.61 -0.23 66.13
CA GLU A 679 -14.59 0.91 67.04
C GLU A 679 -13.38 0.90 68.03
N ASP A 680 -13.02 2.09 68.57
CA ASP A 680 -11.97 2.36 69.59
C ASP A 680 -10.53 2.73 69.16
N SER A 681 -10.34 3.86 68.45
CA SER A 681 -9.23 4.79 68.74
C SER A 681 -9.47 6.22 68.20
N GLU A 682 -9.70 7.18 69.10
CA GLU A 682 -9.82 8.63 68.79
C GLU A 682 -8.45 9.37 68.79
N PRO A 683 -8.33 10.63 68.31
CA PRO A 683 -7.39 10.89 67.21
C PRO A 683 -6.37 12.03 67.43
N ALA A 684 -5.23 12.00 66.74
CA ALA A 684 -4.42 13.21 66.50
C ALA A 684 -3.42 13.09 65.32
N ASN A 685 -3.28 14.20 64.58
CA ASN A 685 -2.04 14.63 63.89
C ASN A 685 -1.52 13.90 62.62
N PHE A 686 -2.36 13.56 61.64
CA PHE A 686 -1.83 13.27 60.28
C PHE A 686 -2.62 13.81 59.05
N CYS A 687 -3.57 14.73 59.22
CA CYS A 687 -4.35 15.31 58.12
C CYS A 687 -3.94 16.73 57.66
N ALA A 688 -2.75 17.23 58.03
CA ALA A 688 -2.42 18.66 57.91
C ALA A 688 -1.35 19.06 56.87
N CYS A 689 -0.76 18.15 56.09
CA CYS A 689 0.40 18.47 55.21
C CYS A 689 0.30 18.03 53.74
N LEU A 690 -0.90 17.73 53.21
CA LEU A 690 -1.10 17.37 51.79
C LEU A 690 -2.11 18.26 51.04
N PHE A 691 -2.43 19.44 51.59
CA PHE A 691 -3.34 20.41 50.97
C PHE A 691 -2.69 21.77 50.64
N GLU A 692 -1.39 21.78 50.30
CA GLU A 692 -0.68 23.02 49.91
C GLU A 692 0.46 22.77 48.89
N ALA A 693 0.12 22.13 47.76
CA ALA A 693 1.03 21.96 46.62
C ALA A 693 0.29 21.83 45.28
N ASN A 694 -0.60 22.78 44.97
CA ASN A 694 -1.18 22.93 43.63
C ASN A 694 -1.69 24.37 43.39
N GLN A 695 -0.77 25.26 43.02
CA GLN A 695 -0.99 26.47 42.22
C GLN A 695 0.10 26.53 41.14
#